data_AF-E3RV42-F1
#
_entry.id   AF-E3RV42-F1
#
_cell.length_a   1.000
_cell.length_b   1.000
_cell.length_c   1.000
_cell.angle_alpha   90.00
_cell.angle_beta   90.00
_cell.angle_gamma   90.00
#
_symmetry.space_group_name_H-M   'P 1'
#
loop_
_entity.id
_entity.type
_entity.pdbx_description
1 polymer ?
#
loop_
_entity_poly.entity_id
_entity_poly.type
_entity_poly.pdbx_seq_one_letter_code
_entity_poly.pdbx_strand_id
1 'polypeptide(L)'
;MHPAVSILADNVVAPLLFSVLAAVGHVHTPAQHSLLITTISWLIVWVPTVFWVGIYSNSSRPKRKTSWLAGALLALSAICDRAACDKHGIGATKAFLPFFAVLFSESDLLAKHLALPTYAVPDSPAGESKTTSERRNYTDSYGTLAVLTVTASAALGIYTLSSTFVIGLSSAIFAAAGLVILESTIRATGEDGEGNRRGLVSANGSIARRASVSITQRTQRLAVLRDVAMATAAVCGAACLLMEPSLTASSISWEPVYSQYNREWRDVHNFRILQRFLWMLPVTAIVNLLTFIMIFKFGAVATTLLTVFSHIGAKLHSILTFSFVLFALIYDSAALLYFFESPYSPITMDMRHSKRLRLVVIVVTVFAMGSLLFGRFNTNQIRLDGSATTFPVNPPQSLLSPTPIDLSKGHPAAQLIAAAEADFQNILKRQSKSLGEAVQEYRRRNGISPPPHFDKWYEFARRNNVIMIDEYDTINEMLLPFWALKPATIRSRIASALGHEDSALLAVAVRHGAVENFQGGEEWQQQATIGMMKQFVQYLPDMDLGFNMHDEPRVVVPNDLLASMVAKARDETLPRAAKNTAPRNAYSTRPADMNDGTRFVESSTTKFNRFAHQQTWTHSRLSCSANTQAQTFEDYAADNLTAYATSELGFIYNATAFSDICNSPSLSSTYGFFERPNAFSIIHELTPIFSQSKISSFQDILYPSPWYWVGKVGYDEAHDTTWENKTNSLYWRGSTTGGFSRNGGWRRQHRQRVVQRINAPDTAQILEPVAAAPNAKPATTKYKVTDVDRKALKNLIDVHFSHVGQCDPGDCDAQKEFFKVTERVDGQDAWYYKHLLDMDGNAFSGRFYSFLKSRSLTYKMALFREWHTEWLKPWVHYIPLSLRGDEHLDLVRWFSGTHVFDDDKDGKKDRSDADGGKGGNGQSEGEKKARLIAERSTEWHDRVLRNVDFEAWFFRLLLEYGRVVDDRREEIGYPGP
;
A
#
# COMPACT_ATOMS: atom_id res chain seq x y z
N MET A 1 -27.80 25.41 47.69
CA MET A 1 -26.52 24.82 47.24
C MET A 1 -25.40 25.74 47.68
N HIS A 2 -24.34 25.18 48.29
CA HIS A 2 -23.18 25.94 48.79
C HIS A 2 -22.50 26.70 47.63
N PRO A 3 -22.07 27.97 47.78
CA PRO A 3 -21.47 28.76 46.68
C PRO A 3 -20.27 28.06 46.02
N ALA A 4 -19.50 27.29 46.80
CA ALA A 4 -18.38 26.50 46.31
C ALA A 4 -18.79 25.40 45.31
N VAL A 5 -19.99 24.81 45.46
CA VAL A 5 -20.49 23.75 44.56
C VAL A 5 -21.03 24.34 43.25
N SER A 6 -21.62 25.55 43.27
CA SER A 6 -22.01 26.22 42.03
C SER A 6 -20.78 26.70 41.25
N ILE A 7 -19.74 27.21 41.94
CA ILE A 7 -18.47 27.61 41.31
C ILE A 7 -17.75 26.41 40.67
N LEU A 8 -17.72 25.24 41.32
CA LEU A 8 -17.15 24.00 40.76
C LEU A 8 -17.96 23.44 39.59
N ALA A 9 -19.30 23.44 39.69
CA ALA A 9 -20.18 23.02 38.61
C ALA A 9 -20.10 23.95 37.39
N ASP A 10 -19.98 25.27 37.62
CA ASP A 10 -19.98 26.27 36.56
C ASP A 10 -18.65 26.41 35.83
N ASN A 11 -17.52 26.12 36.50
CA ASN A 11 -16.18 26.35 35.95
C ASN A 11 -15.45 25.08 35.47
N VAL A 12 -15.87 23.87 35.89
CA VAL A 12 -15.19 22.61 35.53
C VAL A 12 -16.13 21.63 34.84
N VAL A 13 -17.35 21.45 35.34
CA VAL A 13 -18.28 20.41 34.84
C VAL A 13 -18.81 20.76 33.44
N ALA A 14 -19.17 22.03 33.19
CA ALA A 14 -19.70 22.44 31.88
C ALA A 14 -18.66 22.34 30.73
N PRO A 15 -17.40 22.79 30.90
CA PRO A 15 -16.31 22.52 29.94
C PRO A 15 -16.08 21.04 29.65
N LEU A 16 -16.03 20.19 30.69
CA LEU A 16 -15.80 18.76 30.55
C LEU A 16 -16.95 18.09 29.78
N LEU A 17 -18.18 18.42 30.14
CA LEU A 17 -19.38 17.89 29.50
C LEU A 17 -19.44 18.31 28.01
N PHE A 18 -19.09 19.56 27.71
CA PHE A 18 -18.95 20.03 26.33
C PHE A 18 -17.95 19.18 25.54
N SER A 19 -16.74 19.02 26.07
CA SER A 19 -15.68 18.29 25.38
C SER A 19 -16.03 16.84 25.10
N VAL A 20 -16.64 16.15 26.08
CA VAL A 20 -17.05 14.74 25.92
C VAL A 20 -18.17 14.61 24.90
N LEU A 21 -19.23 15.40 25.02
CA LEU A 21 -20.37 15.30 24.10
C LEU A 21 -20.03 15.76 22.68
N ALA A 22 -19.16 16.76 22.54
CA ALA A 22 -18.64 17.18 21.24
C ALA A 22 -17.78 16.09 20.60
N ALA A 23 -16.92 15.40 21.36
CA ALA A 23 -16.16 14.26 20.85
C ALA A 23 -17.08 13.10 20.42
N VAL A 24 -18.09 12.76 21.22
CA VAL A 24 -19.14 11.77 20.86
C VAL A 24 -19.87 12.20 19.59
N GLY A 25 -20.21 13.50 19.48
CA GLY A 25 -20.72 14.15 18.27
C GLY A 25 -19.85 13.88 17.04
N HIS A 26 -18.56 14.18 17.16
CA HIS A 26 -17.60 13.97 16.09
C HIS A 26 -17.40 12.50 15.73
N VAL A 27 -17.52 11.55 16.65
CA VAL A 27 -17.42 10.12 16.30
C VAL A 27 -18.70 9.64 15.62
N HIS A 28 -19.87 9.91 16.21
CA HIS A 28 -21.10 9.21 15.89
C HIS A 28 -22.11 9.97 15.02
N THR A 29 -21.86 11.23 14.63
CA THR A 29 -22.69 11.89 13.59
C THR A 29 -22.40 11.27 12.22
N PRO A 30 -23.43 10.81 11.48
CA PRO A 30 -23.26 10.26 10.13
C PRO A 30 -22.78 11.35 9.15
N ALA A 31 -22.00 10.93 8.15
CA ALA A 31 -21.48 11.79 7.09
C ALA A 31 -22.60 12.20 6.10
N GLN A 32 -23.51 11.27 5.79
CA GLN A 32 -24.79 11.58 5.13
C GLN A 32 -25.83 11.94 6.20
N HIS A 33 -26.64 12.98 5.98
CA HIS A 33 -27.63 13.51 6.93
C HIS A 33 -27.08 14.33 8.12
N SER A 34 -25.83 14.81 8.04
CA SER A 34 -25.28 15.68 9.07
C SER A 34 -25.99 17.04 9.11
N LEU A 35 -26.40 17.59 7.96
CA LEU A 35 -27.15 18.86 7.90
C LEU A 35 -28.55 18.70 8.46
N LEU A 36 -29.21 17.56 8.23
CA LEU A 36 -30.48 17.21 8.84
C LEU A 36 -30.38 17.17 10.37
N ILE A 37 -29.36 16.51 10.92
CA ILE A 37 -29.10 16.49 12.36
C ILE A 37 -28.85 17.90 12.90
N THR A 38 -28.01 18.69 12.23
CA THR A 38 -27.74 20.08 12.60
C THR A 38 -29.04 20.90 12.61
N THR A 39 -29.87 20.78 11.58
CA THR A 39 -31.16 21.49 11.46
C THR A 39 -32.09 21.15 12.62
N ILE A 40 -32.33 19.86 12.86
CA ILE A 40 -33.23 19.40 13.93
C ILE A 40 -32.68 19.79 15.31
N SER A 41 -31.37 19.67 15.53
CA SER A 41 -30.74 20.03 16.81
C SER A 41 -30.90 21.51 17.15
N TRP A 42 -30.82 22.41 16.16
CA TRP A 42 -31.06 23.84 16.37
C TRP A 42 -32.55 24.16 16.53
N LEU A 43 -33.46 23.42 15.87
CA LEU A 43 -34.90 23.53 16.12
C LEU A 43 -35.27 23.11 17.55
N ILE A 44 -34.65 22.06 18.08
CA ILE A 44 -34.81 21.62 19.49
C ILE A 44 -34.40 22.75 20.46
N VAL A 45 -33.35 23.50 20.15
CA VAL A 45 -32.93 24.67 20.95
C VAL A 45 -33.88 25.86 20.74
N TRP A 46 -34.34 26.07 19.51
CA TRP A 46 -35.17 27.21 19.13
C TRP A 46 -36.55 27.18 19.81
N VAL A 47 -37.24 26.03 19.81
CA VAL A 47 -38.61 25.90 20.33
C VAL A 47 -38.74 26.41 21.78
N PRO A 48 -37.94 25.97 22.77
CA PRO A 48 -37.97 26.51 24.13
C PRO A 48 -37.65 28.01 24.21
N THR A 49 -36.70 28.50 23.40
CA THR A 49 -36.31 29.92 23.43
C THR A 49 -37.43 30.84 22.92
N VAL A 50 -38.24 30.37 21.97
CA VAL A 50 -39.45 31.07 21.51
C VAL A 50 -40.50 31.10 22.60
N PHE A 51 -40.72 30.00 23.33
CA PHE A 51 -41.65 29.99 24.46
C PHE A 51 -41.24 30.97 25.57
N TRP A 52 -39.94 31.17 25.80
CA TRP A 52 -39.45 32.05 26.86
C TRP A 52 -39.38 33.53 26.49
N VAL A 53 -39.11 33.87 25.23
CA VAL A 53 -38.85 35.26 24.81
C VAL A 53 -39.78 35.75 23.70
N GLY A 54 -40.70 34.89 23.23
CA GLY A 54 -41.59 35.16 22.12
C GLY A 54 -40.90 35.09 20.74
N ILE A 55 -41.70 35.11 19.68
CA ILE A 55 -41.24 35.09 18.28
C ILE A 55 -40.60 36.44 17.91
N TYR A 56 -41.15 37.54 18.43
CA TYR A 56 -40.66 38.90 18.23
C TYR A 56 -40.04 39.40 19.52
N SER A 57 -38.70 39.49 19.57
CA SER A 57 -37.98 40.13 20.67
C SER A 57 -37.90 41.64 20.43
N ASN A 58 -37.98 42.45 21.49
CA ASN A 58 -37.68 43.89 21.48
C ASN A 58 -36.19 44.21 21.28
N SER A 59 -35.36 43.25 20.85
CA SER A 59 -33.97 43.49 20.44
C SER A 59 -33.90 44.52 19.31
N SER A 60 -32.98 45.48 19.41
CA SER A 60 -32.77 46.48 18.36
C SER A 60 -32.48 45.80 17.01
N ARG A 61 -33.04 46.34 15.90
CA ARG A 61 -32.81 45.86 14.52
C ARG A 61 -31.34 45.50 14.20
N PRO A 62 -30.32 46.28 14.62
CA PRO A 62 -28.93 45.91 14.39
C PRO A 62 -28.50 44.62 15.12
N LYS A 63 -28.87 44.43 16.39
CA LYS A 63 -28.51 43.23 17.17
C LYS A 63 -29.09 41.95 16.56
N ARG A 64 -30.31 42.03 16.06
CA ARG A 64 -30.94 40.91 15.34
C ARG A 64 -30.17 40.57 14.06
N LYS A 65 -29.72 41.56 13.30
CA LYS A 65 -28.89 41.34 12.09
C LYS A 65 -27.56 40.65 12.43
N THR A 66 -26.89 41.05 13.52
CA THR A 66 -25.62 40.43 13.91
C THR A 66 -25.82 38.99 14.43
N SER A 67 -26.89 38.71 15.17
CA SER A 67 -27.27 37.34 15.56
C SER A 67 -27.58 36.45 14.35
N TRP A 68 -28.27 36.99 13.34
CA TRP A 68 -28.56 36.26 12.10
C TRP A 68 -27.30 35.99 11.28
N LEU A 69 -26.39 36.97 11.20
CA LEU A 69 -25.09 36.82 10.55
C LEU A 69 -24.23 35.75 11.23
N ALA A 70 -24.18 35.74 12.57
CA ALA A 70 -23.47 34.70 13.33
C ALA A 70 -24.04 33.31 13.03
N GLY A 71 -25.37 33.15 13.04
CA GLY A 71 -26.02 31.89 12.68
C GLY A 71 -25.77 31.47 11.22
N ALA A 72 -25.78 32.41 10.28
CA ALA A 72 -25.49 32.13 8.88
C ALA A 72 -24.05 31.63 8.65
N LEU A 73 -23.06 32.22 9.33
CA LEU A 73 -21.65 31.79 9.25
C LEU A 73 -21.45 30.39 9.87
N LEU A 74 -22.09 30.12 11.01
CA LEU A 74 -22.06 28.79 11.61
C LEU A 74 -22.73 27.74 10.70
N ALA A 75 -23.81 28.11 10.00
CA ALA A 75 -24.43 27.25 9.00
C ALA A 75 -23.53 26.99 7.79
N LEU A 76 -22.83 28.01 7.29
CA LEU A 76 -21.85 27.85 6.20
C LEU A 76 -20.70 26.92 6.60
N SER A 77 -20.24 26.98 7.85
CA SER A 77 -19.27 26.01 8.38
C SER A 77 -19.80 24.57 8.30
N ALA A 78 -21.03 24.32 8.74
CA ALA A 78 -21.66 23.00 8.66
C ALA A 78 -21.85 22.52 7.21
N ILE A 79 -22.17 23.43 6.29
CA ILE A 79 -22.27 23.15 4.85
C ILE A 79 -20.92 22.77 4.27
N CYS A 80 -19.84 23.51 4.59
CA CYS A 80 -18.49 23.17 4.16
C CYS A 80 -18.05 21.81 4.72
N ASP A 81 -18.33 21.53 5.99
CA ASP A 81 -18.05 20.23 6.60
C ASP A 81 -18.80 19.08 5.89
N ARG A 82 -20.05 19.32 5.49
CA ARG A 82 -20.82 18.34 4.72
C ARG A 82 -20.30 18.19 3.28
N ALA A 83 -19.94 19.29 2.64
CA ALA A 83 -19.49 19.34 1.24
C ALA A 83 -18.15 18.63 1.03
N ALA A 84 -17.24 18.68 2.02
CA ALA A 84 -15.93 18.08 1.86
C ALA A 84 -15.97 16.55 1.76
N CYS A 85 -17.06 15.88 2.18
CA CYS A 85 -17.25 14.43 2.10
C CYS A 85 -16.09 13.59 2.69
N ASP A 86 -15.27 14.19 3.56
CA ASP A 86 -14.08 13.58 4.17
C ASP A 86 -13.98 14.06 5.63
N LYS A 87 -14.66 13.33 6.51
CA LYS A 87 -14.76 13.65 7.94
C LYS A 87 -13.40 13.61 8.66
N HIS A 88 -12.50 12.73 8.21
CA HIS A 88 -11.15 12.62 8.78
C HIS A 88 -10.24 13.75 8.29
N GLY A 89 -10.36 14.14 7.02
CA GLY A 89 -9.56 15.22 6.45
C GLY A 89 -9.96 16.62 6.92
N ILE A 90 -11.24 16.88 7.16
CA ILE A 90 -11.70 18.12 7.79
C ILE A 90 -11.12 18.27 9.21
N GLY A 91 -10.93 17.17 9.95
CA GLY A 91 -10.37 17.22 11.30
C GLY A 91 -9.03 17.99 11.35
N ALA A 92 -8.18 17.85 10.33
CA ALA A 92 -6.92 18.56 10.25
C ALA A 92 -7.09 20.09 10.12
N THR A 93 -8.07 20.56 9.35
CA THR A 93 -8.28 22.00 9.16
C THR A 93 -8.91 22.66 10.39
N LYS A 94 -9.62 21.89 11.22
CA LYS A 94 -10.15 22.38 12.50
C LYS A 94 -9.06 22.77 13.49
N ALA A 95 -7.83 22.27 13.33
CA ALA A 95 -6.65 22.71 14.10
C ALA A 95 -6.40 24.23 14.02
N PHE A 96 -6.82 24.89 12.93
CA PHE A 96 -6.65 26.32 12.72
C PHE A 96 -7.75 27.18 13.37
N LEU A 97 -8.78 26.58 13.99
CA LEU A 97 -9.88 27.32 14.61
C LEU A 97 -9.42 28.36 15.65
N PRO A 98 -8.52 28.03 16.62
CA PRO A 98 -8.08 29.01 17.61
C PRO A 98 -7.29 30.15 16.96
N PHE A 99 -6.49 29.85 15.93
CA PHE A 99 -5.74 30.85 15.18
C PHE A 99 -6.67 31.87 14.52
N PHE A 100 -7.68 31.40 13.79
CA PHE A 100 -8.65 32.30 13.16
C PHE A 100 -9.51 33.05 14.19
N ALA A 101 -9.87 32.43 15.31
CA ALA A 101 -10.64 33.10 16.36
C ALA A 101 -9.85 34.27 16.98
N VAL A 102 -8.55 34.08 17.24
CA VAL A 102 -7.67 35.16 17.71
C VAL A 102 -7.54 36.24 16.64
N LEU A 103 -7.23 35.86 15.40
CA LEU A 103 -7.10 36.80 14.28
C LEU A 103 -8.35 37.67 14.12
N PHE A 104 -9.55 37.08 14.17
CA PHE A 104 -10.80 37.80 14.05
C PHE A 104 -11.16 38.62 15.29
N SER A 105 -10.76 38.19 16.49
CA SER A 105 -10.96 38.96 17.71
C SER A 105 -10.05 40.19 17.81
N GLU A 106 -8.86 40.14 17.20
CA GLU A 106 -7.85 41.21 17.25
C GLU A 106 -7.91 42.16 16.05
N SER A 107 -8.47 41.73 14.93
CA SER A 107 -8.53 42.53 13.72
C SER A 107 -9.72 43.50 13.71
N ASP A 108 -9.44 44.81 13.60
CA ASP A 108 -10.43 45.84 13.23
C ASP A 108 -11.06 45.60 11.82
N LEU A 109 -10.53 44.63 11.07
CA LEU A 109 -10.96 44.26 9.72
C LEU A 109 -12.41 43.79 9.66
N LEU A 110 -12.86 43.00 10.65
CA LEU A 110 -14.24 42.49 10.70
C LEU A 110 -15.25 43.63 10.98
N ALA A 111 -14.86 44.62 11.79
CA ALA A 111 -15.67 45.80 12.06
C ALA A 111 -15.77 46.74 10.82
N LYS A 112 -14.70 46.87 10.04
CA LYS A 112 -14.65 47.75 8.85
C LYS A 112 -15.34 47.21 7.60
N HIS A 113 -15.29 45.89 7.34
CA HIS A 113 -15.80 45.33 6.07
C HIS A 113 -17.25 44.82 6.13
N LEU A 114 -17.83 44.59 7.31
CA LEU A 114 -19.18 44.02 7.45
C LEU A 114 -20.29 45.04 7.80
N ALA A 115 -20.01 46.35 7.75
CA ALA A 115 -20.96 47.41 8.11
C ALA A 115 -21.71 47.12 9.43
N LEU A 116 -20.98 46.65 10.44
CA LEU A 116 -21.46 46.52 11.81
C LEU A 116 -21.58 47.93 12.41
N PRO A 117 -22.63 48.26 13.19
CA PRO A 117 -22.79 49.60 13.74
C PRO A 117 -21.62 49.92 14.68
N THR A 118 -20.80 50.90 14.29
CA THR A 118 -19.74 51.49 15.10
C THR A 118 -20.36 52.36 16.19
N TYR A 119 -20.14 52.01 17.45
CA TYR A 119 -20.37 52.95 18.56
C TYR A 119 -19.14 53.85 18.67
N ALA A 120 -19.34 55.14 18.40
CA ALA A 120 -18.37 56.20 18.64
C ALA A 120 -18.26 56.46 20.15
N VAL A 121 -17.04 56.43 20.67
CA VAL A 121 -16.71 56.96 22.00
C VAL A 121 -16.69 58.49 21.90
N PRO A 122 -17.42 59.25 22.72
CA PRO A 122 -17.32 60.72 22.73
C PRO A 122 -16.01 61.16 23.41
N ASP A 123 -15.30 62.08 22.77
CA ASP A 123 -14.05 62.69 23.26
C ASP A 123 -14.24 63.55 24.53
N SER A 124 -13.26 63.45 25.44
CA SER A 124 -12.47 64.55 26.09
C SER A 124 -12.23 64.36 27.60
N PRO A 125 -11.17 64.95 28.21
CA PRO A 125 -9.83 65.27 27.69
C PRO A 125 -8.66 64.88 28.63
N ALA A 126 -7.44 64.90 28.07
CA ALA A 126 -6.13 65.11 28.73
C ALA A 126 -5.72 64.22 29.93
N GLY A 127 -4.78 63.30 29.67
CA GLY A 127 -4.01 62.60 30.69
C GLY A 127 -3.08 61.58 30.05
N GLU A 128 -1.89 62.02 29.64
CA GLU A 128 -0.81 61.15 29.19
C GLU A 128 -0.45 60.08 30.24
N SER A 129 0.04 58.94 29.72
CA SER A 129 0.73 57.82 30.39
C SER A 129 -0.11 56.60 30.75
N LYS A 130 -0.09 55.59 29.84
CA LYS A 130 0.03 54.13 30.09
C LYS A 130 -0.32 53.29 28.85
N THR A 131 0.22 53.59 27.66
CA THR A 131 -0.02 52.78 26.44
C THR A 131 1.14 51.86 26.02
N THR A 132 2.16 51.69 26.88
CA THR A 132 3.34 50.85 26.58
C THR A 132 3.38 49.50 27.33
N SER A 133 2.46 49.25 28.27
CA SER A 133 2.40 47.98 29.02
C SER A 133 1.49 46.94 28.36
N GLU A 134 0.34 47.33 27.79
CA GLU A 134 -0.61 46.37 27.21
C GLU A 134 -0.11 45.79 25.88
N ARG A 135 0.59 46.58 25.05
CA ARG A 135 1.10 46.10 23.75
C ARG A 135 2.25 45.08 23.86
N ARG A 136 2.90 44.99 25.04
CA ARG A 136 4.04 44.10 25.29
C ARG A 136 3.63 42.69 25.74
N ASN A 137 2.40 42.51 26.24
CA ASN A 137 1.87 41.21 26.67
C ASN A 137 1.32 40.37 25.51
N TYR A 138 0.98 40.96 24.36
CA TYR A 138 0.40 40.23 23.23
C TYR A 138 1.43 39.55 22.33
N THR A 139 2.68 40.02 22.28
CA THR A 139 3.76 39.38 21.50
C THR A 139 4.18 38.01 22.03
N ASP A 140 3.95 37.72 23.32
CA ASP A 140 4.22 36.41 23.91
C ASP A 140 3.11 35.37 23.61
N SER A 141 1.88 35.83 23.31
CA SER A 141 0.70 34.98 23.05
C SER A 141 0.75 34.26 21.70
N TYR A 142 1.33 34.90 20.67
CA TYR A 142 1.46 34.31 19.33
C TYR A 142 2.37 33.08 19.28
N GLY A 143 3.38 33.01 20.16
CA GLY A 143 4.24 31.82 20.27
C GLY A 143 3.46 30.60 20.77
N THR A 144 2.66 30.78 21.82
CA THR A 144 1.77 29.74 22.36
C THR A 144 0.69 29.34 21.34
N LEU A 145 0.14 30.30 20.59
CA LEU A 145 -0.83 30.06 19.52
C LEU A 145 -0.23 29.25 18.35
N ALA A 146 1.02 29.52 17.99
CA ALA A 146 1.74 28.76 16.96
C ALA A 146 1.97 27.31 17.41
N VAL A 147 2.37 27.09 18.66
CA VAL A 147 2.51 25.75 19.25
C VAL A 147 1.17 25.01 19.25
N LEU A 148 0.08 25.66 19.68
CA LEU A 148 -1.27 25.10 19.66
C LEU A 148 -1.70 24.67 18.25
N THR A 149 -1.48 25.54 17.26
CA THR A 149 -1.87 25.27 15.88
C THR A 149 -1.03 24.13 15.28
N VAL A 150 0.29 24.13 15.49
CA VAL A 150 1.19 23.09 14.96
C VAL A 150 0.92 21.74 15.62
N THR A 151 0.74 21.70 16.94
CA THR A 151 0.49 20.44 17.67
C THR A 151 -0.88 19.85 17.35
N ALA A 152 -1.92 20.68 17.27
CA ALA A 152 -3.24 20.26 16.79
C ALA A 152 -3.18 19.79 15.33
N SER A 153 -2.45 20.49 14.46
CA SER A 153 -2.29 20.09 13.05
C SER A 153 -1.52 18.78 12.91
N ALA A 154 -0.49 18.55 13.73
CA ALA A 154 0.26 17.30 13.74
C ALA A 154 -0.59 16.13 14.26
N ALA A 155 -1.34 16.33 15.35
CA ALA A 155 -2.27 15.32 15.86
C ALA A 155 -3.36 15.00 14.81
N LEU A 156 -3.97 16.03 14.23
CA LEU A 156 -5.13 15.89 13.36
C LEU A 156 -4.77 15.60 11.89
N GLY A 157 -3.54 15.89 11.44
CA GLY A 157 -3.11 15.91 10.02
C GLY A 157 -2.22 14.77 9.52
N ILE A 158 -2.17 13.62 10.20
CA ILE A 158 -1.29 12.49 9.80
C ILE A 158 -1.55 11.98 8.36
N TYR A 159 -2.66 12.32 7.70
CA TYR A 159 -3.08 11.70 6.43
C TYR A 159 -3.58 12.60 5.28
N THR A 160 -3.48 13.93 5.31
CA THR A 160 -4.14 14.74 4.25
C THR A 160 -3.22 15.64 3.42
N LEU A 161 -2.99 15.21 2.17
CA LEU A 161 -2.80 16.05 0.98
C LEU A 161 -3.98 15.77 0.03
N SER A 162 -5.19 16.16 0.45
CA SER A 162 -6.45 15.96 -0.29
C SER A 162 -6.92 17.27 -0.94
N SER A 163 -7.66 17.16 -2.05
CA SER A 163 -8.39 18.26 -2.71
C SER A 163 -9.45 18.94 -1.82
N THR A 164 -9.77 18.36 -0.65
CA THR A 164 -10.77 18.88 0.31
C THR A 164 -10.22 19.91 1.30
N PHE A 165 -8.90 20.15 1.31
CA PHE A 165 -8.24 21.07 2.26
C PHE A 165 -8.81 22.50 2.20
N VAL A 166 -9.07 23.03 1.00
CA VAL A 166 -9.61 24.39 0.82
C VAL A 166 -11.00 24.52 1.44
N ILE A 167 -11.87 23.52 1.22
CA ILE A 167 -13.24 23.49 1.78
C ILE A 167 -13.19 23.36 3.31
N GLY A 168 -12.30 22.51 3.82
CA GLY A 168 -12.07 22.37 5.26
C GLY A 168 -11.52 23.64 5.91
N LEU A 169 -10.67 24.40 5.21
CA LEU A 169 -10.13 25.68 5.68
C LEU A 169 -11.23 26.76 5.70
N SER A 170 -12.05 26.84 4.65
CA SER A 170 -13.22 27.72 4.62
C SER A 170 -14.18 27.42 5.76
N SER A 171 -14.40 26.14 6.09
CA SER A 171 -15.20 25.75 7.25
C SER A 171 -14.64 26.28 8.57
N ALA A 172 -13.32 26.16 8.80
CA ALA A 172 -12.68 26.66 10.01
C ALA A 172 -12.78 28.20 10.11
N ILE A 173 -12.61 28.90 8.99
CA ILE A 173 -12.76 30.35 8.90
C ILE A 173 -14.19 30.78 9.25
N PHE A 174 -15.22 30.17 8.65
CA PHE A 174 -16.61 30.52 8.92
C PHE A 174 -17.03 30.22 10.37
N ALA A 175 -16.59 29.09 10.92
CA ALA A 175 -16.82 28.77 12.33
C ALA A 175 -16.19 29.81 13.26
N ALA A 176 -14.91 30.13 13.06
CA ALA A 176 -14.22 31.12 13.90
C ALA A 176 -14.89 32.50 13.83
N ALA A 177 -15.20 32.99 12.62
CA ALA A 177 -15.90 34.27 12.43
C ALA A 177 -17.30 34.28 13.09
N GLY A 178 -18.07 33.20 12.91
CA GLY A 178 -19.40 33.05 13.50
C GLY A 178 -19.37 33.08 15.04
N LEU A 179 -18.42 32.37 15.66
CA LEU A 179 -18.27 32.33 17.12
C LEU A 179 -17.85 33.69 17.69
N VAL A 180 -16.95 34.43 17.02
CA VAL A 180 -16.50 35.77 17.45
C VAL A 180 -17.62 36.81 17.33
N ILE A 181 -18.41 36.78 16.26
CA ILE A 181 -19.59 37.68 16.11
C ILE A 181 -20.68 37.33 17.15
N LEU A 182 -20.83 36.05 17.47
CA LEU A 182 -21.73 35.60 18.53
C LEU A 182 -21.29 36.13 19.90
N GLU A 183 -19.99 36.07 20.22
CA GLU A 183 -19.42 36.63 21.44
C GLU A 183 -19.67 38.14 21.56
N SER A 184 -19.36 38.91 20.51
CA SER A 184 -19.55 40.37 20.52
C SER A 184 -21.02 40.75 20.72
N THR A 185 -21.93 40.00 20.09
CA THR A 185 -23.37 40.22 20.24
C THR A 185 -23.87 39.88 21.64
N ILE A 186 -23.35 38.82 22.28
CA ILE A 186 -23.67 38.46 23.66
C ILE A 186 -23.13 39.51 24.64
N ARG A 187 -21.89 39.99 24.47
CA ARG A 187 -21.28 41.01 25.34
C ARG A 187 -22.00 42.36 25.24
N ALA A 188 -22.43 42.77 24.05
CA ALA A 188 -23.20 44.01 23.84
C ALA A 188 -24.59 44.03 24.54
N THR A 189 -25.07 42.90 25.10
CA THR A 189 -26.28 42.87 25.96
C THR A 189 -25.99 43.25 27.42
N GLY A 190 -24.72 43.24 27.84
CA GLY A 190 -24.32 43.62 29.20
C GLY A 190 -24.29 45.13 29.42
N GLU A 191 -23.80 45.90 28.44
CA GLU A 191 -23.48 47.34 28.57
C GLU A 191 -24.70 48.27 28.41
N ASP A 192 -25.71 47.88 27.63
CA ASP A 192 -26.96 48.66 27.45
C ASP A 192 -27.75 48.87 28.76
N GLY A 193 -27.44 48.09 29.81
CA GLY A 193 -28.06 48.20 31.13
C GLY A 193 -27.51 49.33 32.02
N GLU A 194 -26.32 49.85 31.74
CA GLU A 194 -25.67 50.89 32.56
C GLU A 194 -25.72 52.29 31.94
N GLY A 195 -25.87 52.39 30.60
CA GLY A 195 -25.72 53.66 29.88
C GLY A 195 -26.96 54.55 29.73
N ASN A 196 -28.17 54.11 30.13
CA ASN A 196 -29.39 54.86 29.80
C ASN A 196 -30.36 55.02 30.98
N ARG A 197 -30.01 55.91 31.92
CA ARG A 197 -30.95 56.79 32.65
C ARG A 197 -30.19 57.79 33.52
N ARG A 198 -30.09 59.04 33.04
CA ARG A 198 -30.02 60.21 33.93
C ARG A 198 -31.20 60.11 34.89
N GLY A 199 -30.91 60.01 36.18
CA GLY A 199 -31.91 59.99 37.23
C GLY A 199 -32.70 61.30 37.24
N LEU A 200 -33.95 61.23 36.81
CA LEU A 200 -35.00 62.07 37.37
C LEU A 200 -35.14 61.69 38.85
N VAL A 201 -34.98 62.70 39.71
CA VAL A 201 -35.33 62.62 41.13
C VAL A 201 -36.83 62.39 41.22
N SER A 202 -37.23 61.32 41.91
CA SER A 202 -38.59 61.13 42.39
C SER A 202 -38.54 61.10 43.91
N ALA A 203 -39.29 62.01 44.53
CA ALA A 203 -39.49 62.08 45.97
C ALA A 203 -40.41 60.92 46.41
N ASN A 204 -39.81 59.77 46.73
CA ASN A 204 -40.27 58.81 47.74
C ASN A 204 -39.36 57.57 47.69
N GLY A 205 -38.39 57.51 48.61
CA GLY A 205 -37.34 56.49 48.65
C GLY A 205 -37.85 55.06 48.87
N SER A 206 -37.94 54.28 47.79
CA SER A 206 -38.02 52.81 47.84
C SER A 206 -37.07 52.18 46.80
N ILE A 207 -36.19 51.29 47.26
CA ILE A 207 -35.20 50.59 46.43
C ILE A 207 -35.86 49.30 45.89
N ALA A 208 -36.38 49.36 44.68
CA ALA A 208 -36.77 48.21 43.87
C ALA A 208 -36.11 48.29 42.49
N ARG A 209 -34.78 48.06 42.39
CA ARG A 209 -34.06 48.15 41.11
C ARG A 209 -33.04 47.06 40.77
N ARG A 210 -32.72 46.12 41.67
CA ARG A 210 -31.70 45.08 41.37
C ARG A 210 -32.25 43.82 40.68
N ALA A 211 -33.50 43.43 40.93
CA ALA A 211 -34.08 42.21 40.36
C ALA A 211 -34.49 42.36 38.87
N SER A 212 -34.92 43.54 38.43
CA SER A 212 -35.41 43.77 37.07
C SER A 212 -34.31 43.79 36.00
N VAL A 213 -33.09 44.22 36.34
CA VAL A 213 -31.95 44.30 35.42
C VAL A 213 -31.44 42.91 35.04
N SER A 214 -31.34 42.00 36.01
CA SER A 214 -30.90 40.60 35.77
C SER A 214 -31.87 39.83 34.87
N ILE A 215 -33.18 40.02 35.06
CA ILE A 215 -34.22 39.39 34.24
C ILE A 215 -34.19 39.93 32.79
N THR A 216 -33.94 41.23 32.62
CA THR A 216 -33.84 41.88 31.30
C THR A 216 -32.62 41.42 30.51
N GLN A 217 -31.46 41.29 31.17
CA GLN A 217 -30.24 40.74 30.52
C GLN A 217 -30.42 39.27 30.14
N ARG A 218 -31.06 38.46 30.99
CA ARG A 218 -31.33 37.04 30.72
C ARG A 218 -32.27 36.86 29.52
N THR A 219 -33.31 37.67 29.40
CA THR A 219 -34.24 37.65 28.27
C THR A 219 -33.57 38.11 26.97
N GLN A 220 -32.70 39.11 27.00
CA GLN A 220 -31.92 39.54 25.82
C GLN A 220 -30.95 38.45 25.32
N ARG A 221 -30.26 37.74 26.22
CA ARG A 221 -29.37 36.63 25.84
C ARG A 221 -30.12 35.46 25.22
N LEU A 222 -31.29 35.12 25.76
CA LEU A 222 -32.16 34.11 25.19
C LEU A 222 -32.71 34.53 23.81
N ALA A 223 -32.91 35.83 23.56
CA ALA A 223 -33.25 36.34 22.23
C ALA A 223 -32.12 36.15 21.21
N VAL A 224 -30.86 36.35 21.60
CA VAL A 224 -29.69 36.10 20.74
C VAL A 224 -29.59 34.62 20.38
N LEU A 225 -29.73 33.72 21.37
CA LEU A 225 -29.73 32.28 21.14
C LEU A 225 -30.87 31.84 20.20
N ARG A 226 -32.08 32.39 20.38
CA ARG A 226 -33.22 32.16 19.49
C ARG A 226 -32.90 32.56 18.05
N ASP A 227 -32.34 33.75 17.85
CA ASP A 227 -32.08 34.29 16.52
C ASP A 227 -30.98 33.53 15.78
N VAL A 228 -29.92 33.13 16.48
CA VAL A 228 -28.85 32.27 15.95
C VAL A 228 -29.38 30.87 15.61
N ALA A 229 -30.17 30.28 16.51
CA ALA A 229 -30.77 28.96 16.30
C ALA A 229 -31.69 28.94 15.07
N MET A 230 -32.51 29.98 14.90
CA MET A 230 -33.38 30.12 13.74
C MET A 230 -32.57 30.27 12.44
N ALA A 231 -31.61 31.19 12.41
CA ALA A 231 -30.79 31.44 11.22
C ALA A 231 -30.01 30.18 10.81
N THR A 232 -29.44 29.47 11.78
CA THR A 232 -28.69 28.23 11.52
C THR A 232 -29.60 27.12 11.03
N ALA A 233 -30.75 26.91 11.66
CA ALA A 233 -31.73 25.90 11.25
C ALA A 233 -32.30 26.18 9.86
N ALA A 234 -32.59 27.44 9.51
CA ALA A 234 -33.13 27.81 8.21
C ALA A 234 -32.12 27.56 7.08
N VAL A 235 -30.85 27.98 7.26
CA VAL A 235 -29.80 27.82 6.24
C VAL A 235 -29.40 26.34 6.09
N CYS A 236 -29.17 25.63 7.19
CA CYS A 236 -28.88 24.19 7.13
C CYS A 236 -30.07 23.38 6.61
N GLY A 237 -31.31 23.79 6.91
CA GLY A 237 -32.52 23.14 6.41
C GLY A 237 -32.68 23.28 4.89
N ALA A 238 -32.43 24.47 4.36
CA ALA A 238 -32.40 24.70 2.92
C ALA A 238 -31.26 23.89 2.24
N ALA A 239 -30.07 23.88 2.83
CA ALA A 239 -28.95 23.10 2.32
C ALA A 239 -29.19 21.58 2.41
N CYS A 240 -29.84 21.10 3.48
CA CYS A 240 -30.25 19.71 3.63
C CYS A 240 -31.14 19.26 2.46
N LEU A 241 -32.16 20.05 2.09
CA LEU A 241 -33.04 19.74 0.95
C LEU A 241 -32.30 19.72 -0.40
N LEU A 242 -31.19 20.43 -0.53
CA LEU A 242 -30.41 20.52 -1.77
C LEU A 242 -29.26 19.50 -1.84
N MET A 243 -28.66 19.15 -0.70
CA MET A 243 -27.40 18.40 -0.62
C MET A 243 -27.54 16.98 -0.03
N GLU A 244 -28.63 16.68 0.67
CA GLU A 244 -28.83 15.40 1.33
C GLU A 244 -29.95 14.58 0.64
N PRO A 245 -29.75 13.27 0.43
CA PRO A 245 -30.77 12.42 -0.18
C PRO A 245 -31.99 12.25 0.74
N SER A 246 -33.07 11.64 0.25
CA SER A 246 -34.23 11.30 1.09
C SER A 246 -33.84 10.36 2.24
N LEU A 247 -34.31 10.64 3.46
CA LEU A 247 -34.00 9.86 4.66
C LEU A 247 -34.54 8.42 4.57
N THR A 248 -33.65 7.49 4.24
CA THR A 248 -33.87 6.04 4.28
C THR A 248 -32.80 5.39 5.15
N ALA A 249 -33.10 4.25 5.77
CA ALA A 249 -32.10 3.52 6.58
C ALA A 249 -30.82 3.18 5.80
N SER A 250 -30.94 2.99 4.48
CA SER A 250 -29.82 2.77 3.56
C SER A 250 -29.00 4.01 3.21
N SER A 251 -29.49 5.21 3.51
CA SER A 251 -28.83 6.49 3.20
C SER A 251 -28.14 7.14 4.41
N ILE A 252 -28.18 6.50 5.59
CA ILE A 252 -27.47 6.98 6.79
C ILE A 252 -26.13 6.25 6.85
N SER A 253 -25.03 6.95 6.56
CA SER A 253 -23.68 6.38 6.52
C SER A 253 -22.66 7.25 7.27
N TRP A 254 -21.57 6.65 7.77
CA TRP A 254 -20.52 7.33 8.54
C TRP A 254 -19.20 7.53 7.76
N GLU A 255 -19.07 6.99 6.55
CA GLU A 255 -17.88 7.08 5.67
C GLU A 255 -18.28 7.20 4.17
N PRO A 256 -17.38 7.70 3.28
CA PRO A 256 -17.69 7.92 1.86
C PRO A 256 -17.48 6.69 0.97
N VAL A 257 -17.22 5.51 1.53
CA VAL A 257 -17.25 4.26 0.76
C VAL A 257 -18.67 3.71 0.81
N TYR A 258 -19.17 3.22 -0.33
CA TYR A 258 -20.11 2.12 -0.52
C TYR A 258 -21.26 2.41 -1.49
N SER A 259 -20.99 2.07 -2.75
CA SER A 259 -21.93 1.44 -3.69
C SER A 259 -21.86 -0.11 -3.65
N GLN A 260 -21.34 -0.74 -2.58
CA GLN A 260 -20.94 -2.18 -2.61
C GLN A 260 -21.47 -3.10 -1.48
N TYR A 261 -22.53 -2.77 -0.72
CA TYR A 261 -23.09 -3.74 0.24
C TYR A 261 -24.31 -4.54 -0.27
N ASN A 262 -24.22 -5.85 -0.10
CA ASN A 262 -25.17 -6.88 -0.52
C ASN A 262 -26.39 -6.98 0.43
N ARG A 263 -27.56 -7.36 -0.11
CA ARG A 263 -28.92 -7.03 0.41
C ARG A 263 -29.49 -7.85 1.58
N GLU A 264 -28.77 -8.77 2.22
CA GLU A 264 -29.41 -9.84 3.02
C GLU A 264 -29.40 -9.72 4.57
N TRP A 265 -28.90 -8.63 5.18
CA TRP A 265 -28.95 -8.43 6.66
C TRP A 265 -29.70 -7.16 7.10
N ARG A 266 -30.82 -6.84 6.43
CA ARG A 266 -31.46 -5.50 6.48
C ARG A 266 -32.06 -5.10 7.83
N ASP A 267 -32.79 -5.94 8.54
CA ASP A 267 -33.72 -5.40 9.56
C ASP A 267 -33.08 -5.08 10.92
N VAL A 268 -32.17 -5.92 11.42
CA VAL A 268 -31.47 -5.68 12.71
C VAL A 268 -30.43 -4.57 12.59
N HIS A 269 -29.80 -4.44 11.42
CA HIS A 269 -28.82 -3.39 11.14
C HIS A 269 -29.49 -2.03 10.95
N ASN A 270 -30.60 -1.96 10.21
CA ASN A 270 -31.38 -0.74 10.02
C ASN A 270 -31.90 -0.17 11.35
N PHE A 271 -32.36 -1.03 12.28
CA PHE A 271 -32.81 -0.59 13.60
C PHE A 271 -31.68 0.08 14.40
N ARG A 272 -30.49 -0.53 14.44
CA ARG A 272 -29.33 0.05 15.15
C ARG A 272 -28.82 1.34 14.50
N ILE A 273 -28.84 1.41 13.16
CA ILE A 273 -28.49 2.64 12.41
C ILE A 273 -29.44 3.77 12.78
N LEU A 274 -30.76 3.50 12.72
CA LEU A 274 -31.78 4.49 13.06
C LEU A 274 -31.70 4.91 14.53
N GLN A 275 -31.45 3.96 15.43
CA GLN A 275 -31.25 4.24 16.85
C GLN A 275 -30.04 5.17 17.09
N ARG A 276 -28.91 4.92 16.42
CA ARG A 276 -27.73 5.80 16.49
C ARG A 276 -28.03 7.19 15.94
N PHE A 277 -28.70 7.27 14.79
CA PHE A 277 -29.14 8.54 14.19
C PHE A 277 -30.00 9.36 15.16
N LEU A 278 -31.03 8.73 15.76
CA LEU A 278 -31.92 9.38 16.72
C LEU A 278 -31.20 9.83 17.99
N TRP A 279 -30.21 9.07 18.47
CA TRP A 279 -29.38 9.46 19.62
C TRP A 279 -28.52 10.69 19.37
N MET A 280 -28.12 10.95 18.12
CA MET A 280 -27.32 12.14 17.81
C MET A 280 -28.10 13.44 17.90
N LEU A 281 -29.42 13.42 17.69
CA LEU A 281 -30.27 14.61 17.77
C LEU A 281 -30.19 15.33 19.13
N PRO A 282 -30.44 14.67 20.28
CA PRO A 282 -30.30 15.32 21.59
C PRO A 282 -28.83 15.62 21.93
N VAL A 283 -27.88 14.77 21.53
CA VAL A 283 -26.45 15.01 21.79
C VAL A 283 -25.98 16.31 21.13
N THR A 284 -26.26 16.49 19.84
CA THR A 284 -25.89 17.71 19.11
C THR A 284 -26.64 18.94 19.65
N ALA A 285 -27.91 18.82 20.05
CA ALA A 285 -28.65 19.93 20.64
C ALA A 285 -28.03 20.41 21.97
N ILE A 286 -27.57 19.47 22.81
CA ILE A 286 -26.86 19.79 24.06
C ILE A 286 -25.50 20.44 23.76
N VAL A 287 -24.75 19.94 22.77
CA VAL A 287 -23.48 20.56 22.35
C VAL A 287 -23.68 22.00 21.87
N ASN A 288 -24.73 22.28 21.09
CA ASN A 288 -25.04 23.64 20.64
C ASN A 288 -25.35 24.58 21.82
N LEU A 289 -26.14 24.12 22.78
CA LEU A 289 -26.46 24.88 24.00
C LEU A 289 -25.20 25.14 24.84
N LEU A 290 -24.37 24.12 25.03
CA LEU A 290 -23.11 24.23 25.75
C LEU A 290 -22.13 25.17 25.03
N THR A 291 -22.07 25.16 23.70
CA THR A 291 -21.28 26.12 22.91
C THR A 291 -21.65 27.56 23.25
N PHE A 292 -22.96 27.86 23.30
CA PHE A 292 -23.46 29.19 23.67
C PHE A 292 -23.07 29.56 25.12
N ILE A 293 -23.17 28.61 26.06
CA ILE A 293 -22.77 28.82 27.46
C ILE A 293 -21.26 29.04 27.58
N MET A 294 -20.45 28.28 26.83
CA MET A 294 -18.98 28.41 26.83
C MET A 294 -18.54 29.74 26.25
N ILE A 295 -19.13 30.21 25.15
CA ILE A 295 -18.85 31.55 24.61
C ILE A 295 -19.21 32.61 25.64
N PHE A 296 -20.37 32.49 26.28
CA PHE A 296 -20.80 33.46 27.28
C PHE A 296 -19.84 33.53 28.48
N LYS A 297 -19.34 32.39 28.96
CA LYS A 297 -18.50 32.33 30.17
C LYS A 297 -17.01 32.55 29.92
N PHE A 298 -16.49 32.02 28.81
CA PHE A 298 -15.05 31.90 28.56
C PHE A 298 -14.60 32.57 27.24
N GLY A 299 -15.54 33.09 26.45
CA GLY A 299 -15.27 33.72 25.16
C GLY A 299 -15.10 32.73 24.00
N ALA A 300 -15.02 33.26 22.77
CA ALA A 300 -14.96 32.47 21.55
C ALA A 300 -13.62 31.70 21.45
N VAL A 301 -12.51 32.33 21.81
CA VAL A 301 -11.17 31.72 21.70
C VAL A 301 -11.07 30.46 22.60
N ALA A 302 -11.46 30.55 23.86
CA ALA A 302 -11.47 29.38 24.75
C ALA A 302 -12.40 28.28 24.23
N THR A 303 -13.57 28.65 23.72
CA THR A 303 -14.52 27.69 23.13
C THR A 303 -13.94 26.97 21.92
N THR A 304 -13.17 27.66 21.06
CA THR A 304 -12.47 27.01 19.94
C THR A 304 -11.36 26.07 20.38
N LEU A 305 -10.64 26.38 21.47
CA LEU A 305 -9.63 25.48 22.04
C LEU A 305 -10.24 24.17 22.56
N LEU A 306 -11.38 24.26 23.25
CA LEU A 306 -12.15 23.09 23.70
C LEU A 306 -12.71 22.30 22.51
N THR A 307 -13.09 22.97 21.43
CA THR A 307 -13.59 22.32 20.21
C THR A 307 -12.48 21.50 19.54
N VAL A 308 -11.27 22.05 19.44
CA VAL A 308 -10.09 21.30 18.93
C VAL A 308 -9.71 20.16 19.88
N PHE A 309 -9.78 20.37 21.19
CA PHE A 309 -9.60 19.29 22.18
C PHE A 309 -10.60 18.14 21.94
N SER A 310 -11.86 18.46 21.65
CA SER A 310 -12.90 17.48 21.33
C SER A 310 -12.59 16.70 20.04
N HIS A 311 -12.04 17.37 19.01
CA HIS A 311 -11.57 16.72 17.79
C HIS A 311 -10.39 15.79 18.03
N ILE A 312 -9.42 16.19 18.87
CA ILE A 312 -8.29 15.36 19.29
C ILE A 312 -8.81 14.13 20.07
N GLY A 313 -9.75 14.32 21.00
CA GLY A 313 -10.38 13.23 21.76
C GLY A 313 -11.17 12.26 20.87
N ALA A 314 -11.94 12.76 19.89
CA ALA A 314 -12.64 11.93 18.92
C ALA A 314 -11.67 11.10 18.06
N LYS A 315 -10.51 11.67 17.71
CA LYS A 315 -9.49 10.96 16.95
C LYS A 315 -8.73 9.94 17.81
N LEU A 316 -8.55 10.18 19.12
CA LEU A 316 -8.01 9.21 20.07
C LEU A 316 -8.83 7.91 20.12
N HIS A 317 -10.16 8.01 19.97
CA HIS A 317 -11.05 6.84 19.87
C HIS A 317 -10.77 6.00 18.61
N SER A 318 -10.33 6.64 17.53
CA SER A 318 -10.10 5.98 16.23
C SER A 318 -8.64 5.52 16.04
N ILE A 319 -7.67 6.22 16.66
CA ILE A 319 -6.22 5.97 16.51
C ILE A 319 -5.53 6.21 17.87
N LEU A 320 -5.06 5.13 18.50
CA LEU A 320 -4.32 5.18 19.77
C LEU A 320 -2.83 4.89 19.54
N THR A 321 -2.04 5.91 19.23
CA THR A 321 -0.58 5.80 19.10
C THR A 321 0.14 6.64 20.16
N PHE A 322 1.34 6.21 20.58
CA PHE A 322 2.13 6.95 21.57
C PHE A 322 2.40 8.41 21.13
N SER A 323 2.72 8.62 19.86
CA SER A 323 2.94 9.97 19.29
C SER A 323 1.67 10.82 19.35
N PHE A 324 0.50 10.25 19.07
CA PHE A 324 -0.76 10.98 19.13
C PHE A 324 -1.13 11.35 20.57
N VAL A 325 -0.93 10.43 21.53
CA VAL A 325 -1.09 10.71 22.97
C VAL A 325 -0.15 11.82 23.42
N LEU A 326 1.12 11.80 22.98
CA LEU A 326 2.09 12.84 23.28
C LEU A 326 1.67 14.21 22.72
N PHE A 327 1.19 14.28 21.47
CA PHE A 327 0.69 15.54 20.90
C PHE A 327 -0.56 16.07 21.58
N ALA A 328 -1.47 15.18 22.00
CA ALA A 328 -2.62 15.57 22.80
C ALA A 328 -2.18 16.20 24.13
N LEU A 329 -1.22 15.58 24.84
CA LEU A 329 -0.68 16.12 26.09
C LEU A 329 0.04 17.47 25.91
N ILE A 330 0.76 17.66 24.79
CA ILE A 330 1.41 18.93 24.46
C ILE A 330 0.35 20.00 24.16
N TYR A 331 -0.67 19.67 23.37
CA TYR A 331 -1.78 20.57 23.07
C TYR A 331 -2.50 20.99 24.36
N ASP A 332 -2.82 20.05 25.24
CA ASP A 332 -3.48 20.31 26.53
C ASP A 332 -2.66 21.23 27.42
N SER A 333 -1.34 20.97 27.50
CA SER A 333 -0.42 21.79 28.27
C SER A 333 -0.31 23.21 27.71
N ALA A 334 -0.23 23.37 26.38
CA ALA A 334 -0.18 24.66 25.72
C ALA A 334 -1.52 25.42 25.82
N ALA A 335 -2.65 24.71 25.75
CA ALA A 335 -3.99 25.28 25.84
C ALA A 335 -4.27 25.79 27.26
N LEU A 336 -3.85 25.02 28.27
CA LEU A 336 -3.87 25.46 29.66
C LEU A 336 -3.03 26.72 29.86
N LEU A 337 -1.81 26.76 29.33
CA LEU A 337 -0.96 27.95 29.42
C LEU A 337 -1.59 29.18 28.77
N TYR A 338 -2.17 29.03 27.57
CA TYR A 338 -2.89 30.10 26.90
C TYR A 338 -4.09 30.59 27.71
N PHE A 339 -4.83 29.66 28.33
CA PHE A 339 -5.98 29.99 29.19
C PHE A 339 -5.55 30.78 30.44
N PHE A 340 -4.42 30.43 31.06
CA PHE A 340 -3.88 31.14 32.22
C PHE A 340 -3.22 32.49 31.88
N GLU A 341 -2.71 32.67 30.67
CA GLU A 341 -2.12 33.95 30.19
C GLU A 341 -3.18 34.95 29.69
N SER A 342 -4.43 34.50 29.47
CA SER A 342 -5.52 35.36 29.00
C SER A 342 -6.01 36.34 30.09
N PRO A 343 -6.27 37.63 29.75
CA PRO A 343 -6.77 38.63 30.69
C PRO A 343 -8.17 38.32 31.28
N TYR A 344 -8.81 37.22 30.84
CA TYR A 344 -10.14 36.79 31.27
C TYR A 344 -10.14 35.62 32.28
N SER A 345 -8.98 35.16 32.75
CA SER A 345 -8.90 34.07 33.75
C SER A 345 -9.23 34.55 35.17
N PRO A 346 -10.15 33.88 35.91
CA PRO A 346 -10.46 34.22 37.30
C PRO A 346 -9.43 33.73 38.33
N ILE A 347 -8.35 33.06 37.89
CA ILE A 347 -7.36 32.45 38.78
C ILE A 347 -5.97 32.94 38.36
N THR A 348 -5.51 34.03 38.98
CA THR A 348 -4.13 34.51 38.86
C THR A 348 -3.27 33.81 39.92
N MET A 349 -2.51 32.78 39.51
CA MET A 349 -1.40 32.26 40.32
C MET A 349 -0.05 32.59 39.69
N ASP A 350 0.91 32.79 40.58
CA ASP A 350 2.14 33.58 40.46
C ASP A 350 3.07 33.26 39.26
N MET A 351 3.51 34.32 38.58
CA MET A 351 4.04 34.34 37.21
C MET A 351 5.56 34.03 37.11
N ARG A 352 6.06 33.01 37.82
CA ARG A 352 7.50 32.62 37.77
C ARG A 352 7.80 31.25 37.14
N HIS A 353 6.79 30.42 36.88
CA HIS A 353 6.98 29.11 36.21
C HIS A 353 6.89 29.13 34.67
N SER A 354 6.45 30.25 34.06
CA SER A 354 6.16 30.36 32.63
C SER A 354 7.39 30.18 31.71
N LYS A 355 8.56 30.74 32.06
CA LYS A 355 9.73 30.68 31.15
C LYS A 355 10.41 29.30 31.07
N ARG A 356 10.50 28.56 32.18
CA ARG A 356 11.09 27.21 32.19
C ARG A 356 10.17 26.19 31.51
N LEU A 357 8.86 26.31 31.72
CA LEU A 357 7.86 25.46 31.07
C LEU A 357 7.81 25.71 29.55
N ARG A 358 7.88 26.97 29.10
CA ARG A 358 7.99 27.32 27.68
C ARG A 358 9.20 26.67 27.00
N LEU A 359 10.37 26.68 27.66
CA LEU A 359 11.58 26.05 27.12
C LEU A 359 11.45 24.53 27.03
N VAL A 360 10.86 23.89 28.05
CA VAL A 360 10.62 22.44 28.08
C VAL A 360 9.65 22.02 26.97
N VAL A 361 8.55 22.74 26.79
CA VAL A 361 7.58 22.45 25.72
C VAL A 361 8.22 22.58 24.33
N ILE A 362 9.03 23.61 24.10
CA ILE A 362 9.72 23.81 22.82
C ILE A 362 10.74 22.67 22.57
N VAL A 363 11.55 22.31 23.55
CA VAL A 363 12.56 21.23 23.42
C VAL A 363 11.89 19.88 23.17
N VAL A 364 10.81 19.57 23.90
CA VAL A 364 10.03 18.34 23.69
C VAL A 364 9.37 18.32 22.31
N THR A 365 8.87 19.47 21.82
CA THR A 365 8.26 19.59 20.49
C THR A 365 9.30 19.39 19.38
N VAL A 366 10.49 19.98 19.50
CA VAL A 366 11.59 19.80 18.54
C VAL A 366 12.10 18.36 18.53
N PHE A 367 12.23 17.73 19.71
CA PHE A 367 12.65 16.33 19.82
C PHE A 367 11.58 15.36 19.28
N ALA A 368 10.29 15.62 19.53
CA ALA A 368 9.19 14.85 18.97
C ALA A 368 9.10 15.01 17.44
N MET A 369 9.31 16.21 16.92
CA MET A 369 9.34 16.48 15.48
C MET A 369 10.56 15.84 14.79
N GLY A 370 11.73 15.86 15.44
CA GLY A 370 12.93 15.14 15.00
C GLY A 370 12.73 13.63 14.99
N SER A 371 12.13 13.07 16.04
CA SER A 371 11.79 11.64 16.13
C SER A 371 10.73 11.21 15.11
N LEU A 372 9.81 12.10 14.71
CA LEU A 372 8.83 11.85 13.64
C LEU A 372 9.43 11.94 12.23
N LEU A 373 10.36 12.86 11.99
CA LEU A 373 11.08 12.91 10.72
C LEU A 373 11.98 11.69 10.58
N PHE A 374 12.72 11.32 11.63
CA PHE A 374 13.55 10.11 11.66
C PHE A 374 12.71 8.83 11.62
N GLY A 375 11.58 8.83 12.32
CA GLY A 375 10.59 7.77 12.33
C GLY A 375 9.91 7.59 10.98
N ARG A 376 9.58 8.66 10.24
CA ARG A 376 9.01 8.58 8.88
C ARG A 376 10.01 8.11 7.83
N PHE A 377 11.30 8.47 7.98
CA PHE A 377 12.36 7.85 7.18
C PHE A 377 12.42 6.33 7.42
N ASN A 378 12.07 5.85 8.63
CA ASN A 378 12.06 4.43 8.96
C ASN A 378 10.71 3.70 8.77
N THR A 379 9.56 4.38 8.81
CA THR A 379 8.22 3.75 8.84
C THR A 379 7.45 3.81 7.52
N ASN A 380 7.86 4.64 6.56
CA ASN A 380 7.44 4.46 5.15
C ASN A 380 8.22 3.34 4.43
N GLN A 381 9.06 2.60 5.16
CA GLN A 381 9.61 1.31 4.76
C GLN A 381 8.92 0.17 5.51
N ILE A 382 7.57 0.09 5.50
CA ILE A 382 6.96 -1.23 5.62
C ILE A 382 7.08 -1.88 4.23
N ARG A 383 8.30 -2.36 4.00
CA ARG A 383 8.60 -3.35 2.97
C ARG A 383 7.63 -4.51 3.22
N LEU A 384 6.81 -4.84 2.23
CA LEU A 384 6.77 -6.24 1.83
C LEU A 384 8.24 -6.58 1.62
N ASP A 385 8.79 -7.40 2.50
CA ASP A 385 10.21 -7.77 2.54
C ASP A 385 10.53 -8.69 1.35
N GLY A 386 10.12 -8.30 0.15
CA GLY A 386 10.69 -8.78 -1.09
C GLY A 386 12.09 -8.22 -1.16
N SER A 387 13.06 -9.01 -0.68
CA SER A 387 14.50 -8.90 -0.90
C SER A 387 14.92 -7.55 -1.49
N ALA A 388 14.94 -6.50 -0.65
CA ALA A 388 15.33 -5.19 -1.12
C ALA A 388 16.78 -5.26 -1.58
N THR A 389 16.97 -5.20 -2.89
CA THR A 389 18.29 -5.16 -3.51
C THR A 389 19.08 -4.04 -2.87
N THR A 390 20.27 -4.31 -2.34
CA THR A 390 21.15 -3.27 -1.75
C THR A 390 21.69 -2.29 -2.79
N PHE A 391 21.36 -2.50 -4.07
CA PHE A 391 21.71 -1.59 -5.14
C PHE A 391 21.19 -0.17 -4.85
N PRO A 392 22.08 0.84 -4.73
CA PRO A 392 21.68 2.19 -4.39
C PRO A 392 20.96 2.82 -5.58
N VAL A 393 19.65 3.01 -5.43
CA VAL A 393 18.79 3.63 -6.44
C VAL A 393 18.74 5.14 -6.21
N ASN A 394 19.13 5.91 -7.22
CA ASN A 394 18.95 7.36 -7.21
C ASN A 394 17.50 7.72 -7.58
N PRO A 395 16.98 8.88 -7.12
CA PRO A 395 15.65 9.32 -7.50
C PRO A 395 15.52 9.43 -9.02
N PRO A 396 14.41 8.95 -9.62
CA PRO A 396 14.21 8.97 -11.07
C PRO A 396 14.04 10.41 -11.58
N GLN A 397 14.35 10.64 -12.86
CA GLN A 397 14.18 11.95 -13.48
C GLN A 397 12.70 12.34 -13.64
N SER A 398 11.84 11.35 -13.87
CA SER A 398 10.38 11.49 -13.89
C SER A 398 9.70 10.29 -13.22
N LEU A 399 8.42 10.43 -12.86
CA LEU A 399 7.67 9.49 -12.00
C LEU A 399 7.63 8.04 -12.50
N LEU A 400 7.86 7.78 -13.78
CA LEU A 400 7.80 6.44 -14.40
C LEU A 400 9.06 6.09 -15.21
N SER A 401 10.08 6.95 -15.20
CA SER A 401 11.34 6.71 -15.92
C SER A 401 12.25 5.72 -15.20
N PRO A 402 13.16 5.02 -15.90
CA PRO A 402 14.21 4.25 -15.27
C PRO A 402 15.02 5.10 -14.29
N THR A 403 15.51 4.45 -13.25
CA THR A 403 16.30 5.12 -12.22
C THR A 403 17.71 5.44 -12.74
N PRO A 404 18.27 6.62 -12.47
CA PRO A 404 19.58 6.99 -13.01
C PRO A 404 20.70 6.21 -12.31
N ILE A 405 21.65 5.73 -13.11
CA ILE A 405 22.88 5.09 -12.64
C ILE A 405 24.09 5.93 -12.98
N ASP A 406 25.09 5.92 -12.12
CA ASP A 406 26.34 6.64 -12.34
C ASP A 406 27.25 5.87 -13.31
N LEU A 407 27.21 6.25 -14.58
CA LEU A 407 28.05 5.68 -15.64
C LEU A 407 29.55 6.01 -15.47
N SER A 408 29.93 6.86 -14.52
CA SER A 408 31.34 7.08 -14.17
C SER A 408 31.92 5.98 -13.28
N LYS A 409 31.09 5.13 -12.70
CA LYS A 409 31.50 3.97 -11.88
C LYS A 409 31.67 2.68 -12.67
N GLY A 410 31.63 2.74 -13.99
CA GLY A 410 31.75 1.59 -14.88
C GLY A 410 30.40 1.12 -15.44
N HIS A 411 30.42 -0.02 -16.11
CA HIS A 411 29.26 -0.55 -16.82
C HIS A 411 28.11 -0.88 -15.83
N PRO A 412 26.84 -0.56 -16.14
CA PRO A 412 25.70 -0.87 -15.27
C PRO A 412 25.63 -2.35 -14.86
N ALA A 413 25.86 -3.27 -15.81
CA ALA A 413 25.92 -4.70 -15.52
C ALA A 413 26.97 -5.05 -14.45
N ALA A 414 28.18 -4.45 -14.51
CA ALA A 414 29.22 -4.69 -13.51
C ALA A 414 28.80 -4.22 -12.11
N GLN A 415 28.14 -3.06 -12.02
CA GLN A 415 27.63 -2.52 -10.76
C GLN A 415 26.51 -3.40 -10.18
N LEU A 416 25.59 -3.89 -11.02
CA LEU A 416 24.50 -4.79 -10.63
C LEU A 416 25.02 -6.16 -10.17
N ILE A 417 26.01 -6.72 -10.88
CA ILE A 417 26.69 -7.98 -10.51
C ILE A 417 27.36 -7.83 -9.15
N ALA A 418 28.14 -6.77 -8.94
CA ALA A 418 28.84 -6.56 -7.68
C ALA A 418 27.88 -6.44 -6.48
N ALA A 419 26.77 -5.71 -6.64
CA ALA A 419 25.73 -5.59 -5.61
C ALA A 419 25.05 -6.94 -5.34
N ALA A 420 24.64 -7.66 -6.39
CA ALA A 420 23.97 -8.94 -6.25
C ALA A 420 24.88 -10.03 -5.65
N GLU A 421 26.17 -10.03 -5.99
CA GLU A 421 27.19 -10.91 -5.39
C GLU A 421 27.32 -10.65 -3.88
N ALA A 422 27.38 -9.37 -3.47
CA ALA A 422 27.46 -9.00 -2.06
C ALA A 422 26.21 -9.45 -1.29
N ASP A 423 25.02 -9.20 -1.84
CA ASP A 423 23.74 -9.63 -1.25
C ASP A 423 23.66 -11.15 -1.10
N PHE A 424 24.05 -11.88 -2.16
CA PHE A 424 24.03 -13.34 -2.14
C PHE A 424 25.00 -13.92 -1.10
N GLN A 425 26.20 -13.36 -0.97
CA GLN A 425 27.14 -13.78 0.07
C GLN A 425 26.60 -13.51 1.49
N ASN A 426 25.88 -12.41 1.70
CA ASN A 426 25.23 -12.13 2.98
C ASN A 426 24.11 -13.14 3.27
N ILE A 427 23.31 -13.52 2.27
CA ILE A 427 22.29 -14.58 2.38
C ILE A 427 22.93 -15.90 2.80
N LEU A 428 24.04 -16.30 2.17
CA LEU A 428 24.73 -17.56 2.52
C LEU A 428 25.31 -17.55 3.93
N LYS A 429 25.89 -16.41 4.36
CA LYS A 429 26.49 -16.27 5.70
C LYS A 429 25.47 -16.36 6.82
N ARG A 430 24.25 -15.85 6.61
CA ARG A 430 23.19 -15.83 7.64
C ARG A 430 22.41 -17.14 7.78
N GLN A 431 22.65 -18.14 6.93
CA GLN A 431 21.91 -19.41 6.98
C GLN A 431 22.11 -20.12 8.32
N SER A 432 21.01 -20.48 8.97
CA SER A 432 20.93 -21.22 10.23
C SER A 432 21.76 -22.51 10.22
N LYS A 433 22.54 -22.73 11.29
CA LYS A 433 23.43 -23.89 11.45
C LYS A 433 22.89 -24.93 12.43
N SER A 434 21.90 -24.57 13.24
CA SER A 434 21.22 -25.46 14.17
C SER A 434 19.70 -25.39 14.04
N LEU A 435 18.99 -26.39 14.58
CA LEU A 435 17.53 -26.41 14.61
C LEU A 435 16.99 -25.22 15.42
N GLY A 436 17.63 -24.88 16.55
CA GLY A 436 17.24 -23.72 17.37
C GLY A 436 17.34 -22.40 16.63
N GLU A 437 18.42 -22.19 15.88
CA GLU A 437 18.60 -21.01 15.01
C GLU A 437 17.52 -20.95 13.91
N ALA A 438 17.25 -22.07 13.23
CA ALA A 438 16.23 -22.12 12.18
C ALA A 438 14.82 -21.80 12.71
N VAL A 439 14.49 -22.26 13.92
CA VAL A 439 13.22 -21.91 14.59
C VAL A 439 13.18 -20.43 14.96
N GLN A 440 14.29 -19.86 15.45
CA GLN A 440 14.37 -18.45 15.79
C GLN A 440 14.22 -17.57 14.55
N GLU A 441 14.91 -17.91 13.46
CA GLU A 441 14.84 -17.18 12.20
C GLU A 441 13.45 -17.28 11.57
N TYR A 442 12.83 -18.47 11.61
CA TYR A 442 11.45 -18.64 11.19
C TYR A 442 10.49 -17.72 11.96
N ARG A 443 10.60 -17.67 13.29
CA ARG A 443 9.77 -16.79 14.13
C ARG A 443 10.03 -15.32 13.82
N ARG A 444 11.29 -14.94 13.59
CA ARG A 444 11.66 -13.57 13.22
C ARG A 444 10.98 -13.14 11.92
N ARG A 445 10.90 -14.03 10.92
CA ARG A 445 10.28 -13.76 9.62
C ARG A 445 8.75 -13.81 9.65
N ASN A 446 8.19 -14.83 10.29
CA ASN A 446 6.76 -15.16 10.16
C ASN A 446 5.92 -14.76 11.38
N GLY A 447 6.53 -14.37 12.50
CA GLY A 447 5.83 -13.96 13.72
C GLY A 447 5.12 -15.09 14.48
N ILE A 448 5.19 -16.33 14.00
CA ILE A 448 4.59 -17.53 14.61
C ILE A 448 5.63 -18.65 14.73
N SER A 449 5.37 -19.63 15.61
CA SER A 449 6.18 -20.86 15.64
C SER A 449 6.07 -21.64 14.32
N PRO A 450 7.09 -22.41 13.89
CA PRO A 450 7.02 -23.24 12.69
C PRO A 450 5.90 -24.30 12.74
N PRO A 451 5.50 -24.90 11.61
CA PRO A 451 4.48 -25.94 11.59
C PRO A 451 4.94 -27.20 12.35
N PRO A 452 4.01 -28.09 12.74
CA PRO A 452 4.39 -29.39 13.29
C PRO A 452 5.33 -30.17 12.35
N HIS A 453 6.21 -30.98 12.93
CA HIS A 453 7.26 -31.75 12.22
C HIS A 453 8.32 -30.90 11.50
N PHE A 454 8.48 -29.63 11.87
CA PHE A 454 9.58 -28.80 11.38
C PHE A 454 10.95 -29.38 11.72
N ASP A 455 11.10 -30.05 12.86
CA ASP A 455 12.30 -30.80 13.23
C ASP A 455 12.63 -31.91 12.23
N LYS A 456 11.60 -32.62 11.72
CA LYS A 456 11.75 -33.67 10.70
C LYS A 456 12.13 -33.11 9.35
N TRP A 457 11.55 -31.97 8.98
CA TRP A 457 12.00 -31.24 7.79
C TRP A 457 13.45 -30.77 7.93
N TYR A 458 13.84 -30.22 9.09
CA TYR A 458 15.21 -29.77 9.32
C TYR A 458 16.20 -30.95 9.28
N GLU A 459 15.86 -32.08 9.89
CA GLU A 459 16.63 -33.33 9.81
C GLU A 459 16.79 -33.79 8.35
N PHE A 460 15.70 -33.77 7.58
CA PHE A 460 15.71 -34.07 6.15
C PHE A 460 16.62 -33.13 5.35
N ALA A 461 16.55 -31.83 5.62
CA ALA A 461 17.36 -30.83 4.94
C ALA A 461 18.85 -31.02 5.27
N ARG A 462 19.18 -31.26 6.54
CA ARG A 462 20.57 -31.45 7.00
C ARG A 462 21.19 -32.74 6.48
N ARG A 463 20.49 -33.88 6.55
CA ARG A 463 21.01 -35.17 6.06
C ARG A 463 21.28 -35.17 4.55
N ASN A 464 20.53 -34.37 3.80
CA ASN A 464 20.65 -34.23 2.35
C ASN A 464 21.55 -33.04 1.91
N ASN A 465 22.18 -32.35 2.86
CA ASN A 465 23.04 -31.20 2.61
C ASN A 465 22.33 -30.08 1.83
N VAL A 466 21.09 -29.75 2.19
CA VAL A 466 20.39 -28.57 1.67
C VAL A 466 21.07 -27.32 2.21
N ILE A 467 21.40 -26.38 1.31
CA ILE A 467 22.17 -25.17 1.66
C ILE A 467 21.25 -24.06 2.16
N MET A 468 20.11 -23.87 1.49
CA MET A 468 19.15 -22.81 1.75
C MET A 468 18.15 -23.28 2.81
N ILE A 469 18.44 -22.98 4.07
CA ILE A 469 17.64 -23.41 5.23
C ILE A 469 16.56 -22.38 5.56
N ASP A 470 16.84 -21.09 5.41
CA ASP A 470 15.91 -20.05 5.88
C ASP A 470 15.12 -19.38 4.74
N GLU A 471 15.50 -19.61 3.48
CA GLU A 471 14.94 -18.89 2.33
C GLU A 471 13.74 -19.63 1.72
N TYR A 472 12.58 -19.50 2.39
CA TYR A 472 11.28 -20.10 2.03
C TYR A 472 10.13 -19.07 2.06
N ASP A 473 10.43 -17.79 1.90
CA ASP A 473 9.48 -16.69 2.10
C ASP A 473 8.28 -16.79 1.14
N THR A 474 8.49 -17.21 -0.11
CA THR A 474 7.47 -17.46 -1.13
C THR A 474 6.38 -18.40 -0.62
N ILE A 475 6.72 -19.44 0.15
CA ILE A 475 5.72 -20.36 0.72
C ILE A 475 4.78 -19.58 1.65
N ASN A 476 5.35 -18.80 2.57
CA ASN A 476 4.58 -18.05 3.55
C ASN A 476 3.74 -16.95 2.89
N GLU A 477 4.29 -16.25 1.90
CA GLU A 477 3.59 -15.21 1.15
C GLU A 477 2.39 -15.77 0.37
N MET A 478 2.55 -16.91 -0.31
CA MET A 478 1.47 -17.56 -1.07
C MET A 478 0.37 -18.11 -0.18
N LEU A 479 0.72 -18.63 1.01
CA LEU A 479 -0.23 -19.19 1.95
C LEU A 479 -0.91 -18.14 2.83
N LEU A 480 -0.36 -16.92 2.92
CA LEU A 480 -0.86 -15.86 3.78
C LEU A 480 -2.36 -15.55 3.59
N PRO A 481 -2.91 -15.38 2.38
CA PRO A 481 -4.34 -15.11 2.20
C PRO A 481 -5.25 -16.24 2.71
N PHE A 482 -4.77 -17.50 2.71
CA PHE A 482 -5.54 -18.65 3.17
C PHE A 482 -5.76 -18.65 4.69
N TRP A 483 -4.88 -18.00 5.47
CA TRP A 483 -5.09 -17.81 6.91
C TRP A 483 -6.37 -17.00 7.22
N ALA A 484 -6.87 -16.19 6.28
CA ALA A 484 -8.11 -15.44 6.46
C ALA A 484 -9.38 -16.31 6.44
N LEU A 485 -9.30 -17.46 5.78
CA LEU A 485 -10.41 -18.41 5.58
C LEU A 485 -10.47 -19.43 6.71
N LYS A 486 -11.66 -19.96 7.01
CA LYS A 486 -11.77 -21.11 7.91
C LYS A 486 -11.13 -22.34 7.24
N PRO A 487 -10.42 -23.22 7.99
CA PRO A 487 -9.83 -24.44 7.44
C PRO A 487 -10.82 -25.30 6.61
N ALA A 488 -12.01 -25.54 7.15
CA ALA A 488 -13.09 -26.26 6.44
C ALA A 488 -13.52 -25.59 5.11
N THR A 489 -13.45 -24.26 5.01
CA THR A 489 -13.75 -23.55 3.74
C THR A 489 -12.68 -23.85 2.70
N ILE A 490 -11.41 -23.93 3.09
CA ILE A 490 -10.31 -24.26 2.17
C ILE A 490 -10.48 -25.69 1.65
N ARG A 491 -10.74 -26.65 2.56
CA ARG A 491 -11.00 -28.06 2.22
C ARG A 491 -12.21 -28.23 1.31
N SER A 492 -13.32 -27.54 1.60
CA SER A 492 -14.51 -27.58 0.75
C SER A 492 -14.26 -27.04 -0.68
N ARG A 493 -13.46 -25.98 -0.82
CA ARG A 493 -13.12 -25.40 -2.13
C ARG A 493 -12.28 -26.36 -2.96
N ILE A 494 -11.25 -26.99 -2.37
CA ILE A 494 -10.43 -27.95 -3.11
C ILE A 494 -11.21 -29.23 -3.43
N ALA A 495 -12.00 -29.75 -2.49
CA ALA A 495 -12.86 -30.91 -2.74
C ALA A 495 -13.81 -30.67 -3.92
N SER A 496 -14.44 -29.48 -3.99
CA SER A 496 -15.31 -29.11 -5.10
C SER A 496 -14.56 -29.00 -6.44
N ALA A 497 -13.33 -28.48 -6.42
CA ALA A 497 -12.50 -28.37 -7.61
C ALA A 497 -12.03 -29.74 -8.12
N LEU A 498 -11.62 -30.64 -7.21
CA LEU A 498 -11.19 -32.01 -7.55
C LEU A 498 -12.35 -32.89 -8.03
N GLY A 499 -13.57 -32.62 -7.56
CA GLY A 499 -14.76 -33.41 -7.85
C GLY A 499 -15.33 -33.27 -9.26
N HIS A 500 -14.87 -32.29 -10.04
CA HIS A 500 -15.42 -32.00 -11.36
C HIS A 500 -14.48 -32.48 -12.46
N GLU A 501 -14.98 -33.32 -13.38
CA GLU A 501 -14.20 -33.96 -14.47
C GLU A 501 -13.41 -32.97 -15.33
N ASP A 502 -13.98 -31.78 -15.47
CA ASP A 502 -13.54 -30.73 -16.37
C ASP A 502 -12.55 -29.73 -15.72
N SER A 503 -12.14 -29.96 -14.47
CA SER A 503 -11.25 -29.05 -13.73
C SER A 503 -9.80 -29.07 -14.19
N ALA A 504 -9.39 -30.09 -14.94
CA ALA A 504 -8.03 -30.29 -15.43
C ALA A 504 -6.97 -30.24 -14.29
N LEU A 505 -7.22 -30.98 -13.22
CA LEU A 505 -6.31 -31.13 -12.08
C LEU A 505 -5.85 -32.58 -11.93
N LEU A 506 -4.59 -32.77 -11.56
CA LEU A 506 -4.11 -33.99 -10.91
C LEU A 506 -4.51 -33.92 -9.43
N ALA A 507 -5.43 -34.78 -9.03
CA ALA A 507 -5.92 -34.93 -7.67
C ALA A 507 -5.03 -35.90 -6.89
N VAL A 508 -4.69 -35.56 -5.64
CA VAL A 508 -3.94 -36.44 -4.73
C VAL A 508 -4.55 -36.36 -3.33
N ALA A 509 -4.89 -37.52 -2.75
CA ALA A 509 -5.37 -37.65 -1.38
C ALA A 509 -4.28 -38.26 -0.50
N VAL A 510 -3.83 -37.51 0.50
CA VAL A 510 -2.92 -38.00 1.54
C VAL A 510 -3.74 -38.40 2.75
N ARG A 511 -3.57 -39.62 3.24
CA ARG A 511 -4.23 -40.16 4.44
C ARG A 511 -3.25 -41.00 5.25
N HIS A 512 -3.30 -40.88 6.57
CA HIS A 512 -2.49 -41.68 7.49
C HIS A 512 -0.98 -41.70 7.16
N GLY A 513 -0.47 -40.58 6.64
CA GLY A 513 0.94 -40.48 6.23
C GLY A 513 1.31 -41.23 4.95
N ALA A 514 0.34 -41.52 4.07
CA ALA A 514 0.57 -42.13 2.76
C ALA A 514 -0.30 -41.47 1.68
N VAL A 515 0.09 -41.62 0.41
CA VAL A 515 -0.79 -41.29 -0.72
C VAL A 515 -1.79 -42.43 -0.89
N GLU A 516 -3.05 -42.18 -0.52
CA GLU A 516 -4.12 -43.17 -0.55
C GLU A 516 -4.71 -43.30 -1.96
N ASN A 517 -4.82 -42.19 -2.68
CA ASN A 517 -5.44 -42.13 -3.99
C ASN A 517 -4.91 -40.95 -4.81
N PHE A 518 -4.92 -41.10 -6.13
CA PHE A 518 -4.60 -40.05 -7.09
C PHE A 518 -5.37 -40.26 -8.39
N GLN A 519 -5.83 -39.17 -9.03
CA GLN A 519 -6.65 -39.21 -10.25
C GLN A 519 -6.34 -38.02 -11.17
N GLY A 520 -6.54 -38.19 -12.48
CA GLY A 520 -6.19 -37.18 -13.48
C GLY A 520 -4.67 -37.07 -13.73
N GLY A 521 -4.26 -36.33 -14.76
CA GLY A 521 -2.84 -36.19 -15.12
C GLY A 521 -2.31 -37.31 -16.01
N GLU A 522 -1.25 -36.98 -16.76
CA GLU A 522 -0.46 -37.97 -17.48
C GLU A 522 0.36 -38.81 -16.50
N GLU A 523 0.64 -40.07 -16.86
CA GLU A 523 1.33 -41.04 -15.98
C GLU A 523 2.67 -40.50 -15.46
N TRP A 524 3.48 -39.86 -16.31
CA TRP A 524 4.76 -39.32 -15.89
C TRP A 524 4.61 -38.20 -14.84
N GLN A 525 3.55 -37.38 -14.94
CA GLN A 525 3.30 -36.28 -14.00
C GLN A 525 2.83 -36.84 -12.66
N GLN A 526 1.96 -37.86 -12.67
CA GLN A 526 1.54 -38.59 -11.47
C GLN A 526 2.76 -39.17 -10.75
N GLN A 527 3.58 -39.95 -11.47
CA GLN A 527 4.76 -40.61 -10.91
C GLN A 527 5.77 -39.62 -10.33
N ALA A 528 5.98 -38.49 -11.01
CA ALA A 528 6.90 -37.45 -10.56
C ALA A 528 6.39 -36.72 -9.31
N THR A 529 5.13 -36.25 -9.32
CA THR A 529 4.53 -35.55 -8.17
C THR A 529 4.46 -36.44 -6.94
N ILE A 530 4.08 -37.71 -7.09
CA ILE A 530 4.04 -38.69 -6.00
C ILE A 530 5.47 -39.06 -5.55
N GLY A 531 6.38 -39.26 -6.51
CA GLY A 531 7.79 -39.56 -6.27
C GLY A 531 8.47 -38.51 -5.40
N MET A 532 8.20 -37.23 -5.65
CA MET A 532 8.69 -36.11 -4.85
C MET A 532 8.24 -36.15 -3.39
N MET A 533 7.12 -36.79 -3.03
CA MET A 533 6.64 -36.87 -1.64
C MET A 533 7.10 -38.13 -0.90
N LYS A 534 7.60 -39.14 -1.62
CA LYS A 534 7.84 -40.50 -1.12
C LYS A 534 8.65 -40.56 0.17
N GLN A 535 9.62 -39.66 0.35
CA GLN A 535 10.53 -39.71 1.50
C GLN A 535 9.97 -39.05 2.78
N PHE A 536 8.90 -38.26 2.67
CA PHE A 536 8.39 -37.44 3.77
C PHE A 536 6.88 -37.50 3.99
N VAL A 537 6.13 -38.17 3.11
CA VAL A 537 4.66 -38.28 3.19
C VAL A 537 4.16 -38.76 4.55
N GLN A 538 4.93 -39.59 5.25
CA GLN A 538 4.62 -40.08 6.61
C GLN A 538 4.54 -38.98 7.68
N TYR A 539 5.07 -37.79 7.40
CA TYR A 539 5.01 -36.64 8.31
C TYR A 539 3.90 -35.64 7.96
N LEU A 540 3.15 -35.87 6.88
CA LEU A 540 2.07 -34.99 6.45
C LEU A 540 0.75 -35.37 7.14
N PRO A 541 -0.11 -34.39 7.44
CA PRO A 541 -1.48 -34.67 7.86
C PRO A 541 -2.36 -35.10 6.69
N ASP A 542 -3.58 -35.55 7.00
CA ASP A 542 -4.60 -35.84 6.01
C ASP A 542 -4.98 -34.56 5.24
N MET A 543 -4.84 -34.59 3.90
CA MET A 543 -5.10 -33.45 3.02
C MET A 543 -5.48 -33.89 1.60
N ASP A 544 -6.21 -33.03 0.90
CA ASP A 544 -6.51 -33.17 -0.53
C ASP A 544 -5.77 -32.08 -1.31
N LEU A 545 -5.04 -32.49 -2.34
CA LEU A 545 -4.16 -31.63 -3.14
C LEU A 545 -4.61 -31.66 -4.61
N GLY A 546 -4.70 -30.48 -5.22
CA GLY A 546 -5.00 -30.33 -6.65
C GLY A 546 -3.89 -29.62 -7.39
N PHE A 547 -3.20 -30.36 -8.26
CA PHE A 547 -2.12 -29.86 -9.09
C PHE A 547 -2.64 -29.50 -10.48
N ASN A 548 -2.42 -28.25 -10.88
CA ASN A 548 -2.78 -27.74 -12.19
C ASN A 548 -2.05 -28.52 -13.29
N MET A 549 -2.81 -28.99 -14.29
CA MET A 549 -2.26 -29.66 -15.47
C MET A 549 -2.00 -28.71 -16.64
N HIS A 550 -2.54 -27.49 -16.61
CA HIS A 550 -2.26 -26.49 -17.63
C HIS A 550 -0.93 -25.78 -17.37
N ASP A 551 -0.33 -25.26 -18.44
CA ASP A 551 0.78 -24.32 -18.34
C ASP A 551 0.32 -23.04 -17.62
N GLU A 552 -0.88 -22.56 -17.97
CA GLU A 552 -1.46 -21.31 -17.50
C GLU A 552 -2.01 -21.41 -16.05
N PRO A 553 -1.77 -20.38 -15.20
CA PRO A 553 -2.24 -20.34 -13.82
C PRO A 553 -3.76 -20.15 -13.71
N ARG A 554 -4.31 -20.43 -12.52
CA ARG A 554 -5.73 -20.76 -12.34
C ARG A 554 -6.50 -19.82 -11.41
N VAL A 555 -5.85 -19.13 -10.48
CA VAL A 555 -6.54 -18.43 -9.37
C VAL A 555 -6.26 -16.94 -9.43
N VAL A 556 -7.28 -16.11 -9.66
CA VAL A 556 -7.16 -14.64 -9.64
C VAL A 556 -8.25 -14.02 -8.77
N VAL A 557 -7.87 -13.60 -7.57
CA VAL A 557 -8.76 -12.99 -6.58
C VAL A 557 -8.76 -11.48 -6.76
N PRO A 558 -9.92 -10.82 -6.89
CA PRO A 558 -10.00 -9.36 -6.98
C PRO A 558 -9.26 -8.67 -5.82
N ASN A 559 -8.56 -7.56 -6.12
CA ASN A 559 -7.67 -6.87 -5.19
C ASN A 559 -8.30 -6.57 -3.83
N ASP A 560 -9.50 -6.00 -3.79
CA ASP A 560 -10.13 -5.57 -2.54
C ASP A 560 -10.39 -6.75 -1.61
N LEU A 561 -10.82 -7.88 -2.19
CA LEU A 561 -11.04 -9.12 -1.46
C LEU A 561 -9.71 -9.73 -1.00
N LEU A 562 -8.70 -9.77 -1.89
CA LEU A 562 -7.38 -10.28 -1.56
C LEU A 562 -6.70 -9.45 -0.46
N ALA A 563 -6.75 -8.13 -0.55
CA ALA A 563 -6.21 -7.20 0.43
C ALA A 563 -6.92 -7.35 1.78
N SER A 564 -8.25 -7.49 1.78
CA SER A 564 -9.02 -7.78 3.01
C SER A 564 -8.63 -9.12 3.64
N MET A 565 -8.42 -10.17 2.84
CA MET A 565 -7.92 -11.46 3.34
C MET A 565 -6.52 -11.32 3.95
N VAL A 566 -5.59 -10.67 3.25
CA VAL A 566 -4.22 -10.44 3.73
C VAL A 566 -4.21 -9.62 5.03
N ALA A 567 -5.02 -8.55 5.11
CA ALA A 567 -5.15 -7.74 6.32
C ALA A 567 -5.69 -8.59 7.49
N LYS A 568 -6.78 -9.33 7.28
CA LYS A 568 -7.33 -10.22 8.32
C LYS A 568 -6.33 -11.30 8.76
N ALA A 569 -5.54 -11.84 7.85
CA ALA A 569 -4.50 -12.79 8.19
C ALA A 569 -3.42 -12.16 9.08
N ARG A 570 -2.89 -10.99 8.68
CA ARG A 570 -1.80 -10.28 9.38
C ARG A 570 -2.22 -9.64 10.70
N ASP A 571 -3.40 -9.04 10.74
CA ASP A 571 -3.82 -8.18 11.85
C ASP A 571 -4.63 -8.96 12.90
N GLU A 572 -5.27 -10.06 12.51
CA GLU A 572 -6.10 -10.86 13.42
C GLU A 572 -5.59 -12.29 13.59
N THR A 573 -5.46 -13.05 12.50
CA THR A 573 -5.31 -14.52 12.60
C THR A 573 -3.92 -14.93 13.07
N LEU A 574 -2.86 -14.42 12.42
CA LEU A 574 -1.48 -14.72 12.81
C LEU A 574 -1.14 -14.20 14.21
N PRO A 575 -1.55 -12.98 14.63
CA PRO A 575 -1.36 -12.53 16.01
C PRO A 575 -2.09 -13.40 17.05
N ARG A 576 -3.26 -13.97 16.73
CA ARG A 576 -3.89 -14.96 17.63
C ARG A 576 -3.07 -16.22 17.75
N ALA A 577 -2.60 -16.79 16.64
CA ALA A 577 -1.72 -17.96 16.66
C ALA A 577 -0.40 -17.69 17.39
N ALA A 578 0.15 -16.47 17.27
CA ALA A 578 1.39 -16.05 17.93
C ALA A 578 1.28 -15.98 19.46
N LYS A 579 0.07 -15.79 20.02
CA LYS A 579 -0.15 -15.77 21.48
C LYS A 579 0.09 -17.13 22.14
N ASN A 580 0.03 -18.22 21.35
CA ASN A 580 0.31 -19.54 21.85
C ASN A 580 1.82 -19.78 21.95
N THR A 581 2.35 -19.65 23.17
CA THR A 581 3.78 -19.79 23.46
C THR A 581 4.25 -21.25 23.53
N ALA A 582 3.33 -22.20 23.70
CA ALA A 582 3.62 -23.63 23.79
C ALA A 582 2.72 -24.45 22.85
N PRO A 583 2.83 -24.23 21.53
CA PRO A 583 2.00 -24.92 20.56
C PRO A 583 2.28 -26.42 20.55
N ARG A 584 1.27 -27.21 20.21
CA ARG A 584 1.38 -28.67 20.12
C ARG A 584 2.11 -29.07 18.84
N ASN A 585 3.22 -29.80 18.96
CA ASN A 585 3.95 -30.37 17.82
C ASN A 585 3.29 -31.65 17.27
N ALA A 586 2.02 -31.54 16.87
CA ALA A 586 1.30 -32.62 16.20
C ALA A 586 0.09 -32.05 15.44
N TYR A 587 -0.11 -32.53 14.21
CA TYR A 587 -1.33 -32.27 13.45
C TYR A 587 -2.55 -32.90 14.12
N SER A 588 -3.73 -32.38 13.80
CA SER A 588 -5.00 -32.98 14.21
C SER A 588 -5.25 -34.30 13.46
N THR A 589 -6.12 -35.13 14.03
CA THR A 589 -6.70 -36.28 13.31
C THR A 589 -7.52 -35.81 12.12
N ARG A 590 -7.84 -36.73 11.21
CA ARG A 590 -8.65 -36.45 10.02
C ARG A 590 -9.88 -35.58 10.33
N PRO A 591 -10.06 -34.45 9.63
CA PRO A 591 -11.24 -33.61 9.79
C PRO A 591 -12.54 -34.37 9.46
N ALA A 592 -13.64 -34.04 10.15
CA ALA A 592 -14.92 -34.74 9.99
C ALA A 592 -15.56 -34.53 8.60
N ASP A 593 -15.21 -33.45 7.91
CA ASP A 593 -15.63 -33.11 6.55
C ASP A 593 -14.76 -33.78 5.46
N MET A 594 -13.77 -34.59 5.83
CA MET A 594 -12.89 -35.32 4.92
C MET A 594 -13.19 -36.81 4.93
N ASN A 595 -13.28 -37.41 3.73
CA ASN A 595 -13.49 -38.85 3.57
C ASN A 595 -12.20 -39.66 3.80
N ASP A 596 -12.29 -40.99 3.66
CA ASP A 596 -11.16 -41.91 3.83
C ASP A 596 -10.09 -41.87 2.73
N GLY A 597 -10.24 -41.01 1.71
CA GLY A 597 -9.30 -40.87 0.60
C GLY A 597 -9.54 -41.83 -0.57
N THR A 598 -10.40 -42.85 -0.41
CA THR A 598 -10.63 -43.88 -1.44
C THR A 598 -11.29 -43.34 -2.71
N ARG A 599 -11.92 -42.17 -2.65
CA ARG A 599 -12.51 -41.47 -3.80
C ARG A 599 -12.51 -39.95 -3.60
N PHE A 600 -12.48 -39.19 -4.68
CA PHE A 600 -12.81 -37.76 -4.66
C PHE A 600 -14.33 -37.59 -4.76
N VAL A 601 -14.88 -36.62 -4.03
CA VAL A 601 -16.34 -36.38 -4.01
C VAL A 601 -16.72 -35.70 -5.32
N GLU A 602 -17.58 -36.33 -6.12
CA GLU A 602 -18.06 -35.76 -7.38
C GLU A 602 -18.79 -34.42 -7.15
N SER A 603 -18.53 -33.46 -8.03
CA SER A 603 -19.20 -32.16 -8.08
C SER A 603 -19.85 -31.98 -9.43
N SER A 604 -21.15 -31.66 -9.44
CA SER A 604 -21.92 -31.37 -10.65
C SER A 604 -21.75 -29.94 -11.18
N THR A 605 -20.94 -29.12 -10.49
CA THR A 605 -20.72 -27.71 -10.86
C THR A 605 -19.25 -27.36 -10.77
N THR A 606 -18.81 -26.45 -11.64
CA THR A 606 -17.45 -25.89 -11.63
C THR A 606 -17.49 -24.38 -11.43
N LYS A 607 -16.49 -23.86 -10.72
CA LYS A 607 -16.26 -22.42 -10.55
C LYS A 607 -15.18 -21.89 -11.51
N PHE A 608 -14.63 -22.76 -12.35
CA PHE A 608 -13.67 -22.37 -13.37
C PHE A 608 -14.39 -21.79 -14.59
N ASN A 609 -14.10 -20.54 -14.90
CA ASN A 609 -14.53 -19.92 -16.16
C ASN A 609 -13.49 -20.20 -17.24
N ARG A 610 -13.89 -20.44 -18.49
CA ARG A 610 -12.99 -20.81 -19.60
C ARG A 610 -12.98 -19.69 -20.66
N PHE A 611 -11.79 -19.16 -20.96
CA PHE A 611 -11.56 -18.07 -21.93
C PHE A 611 -10.37 -18.37 -22.86
N ALA A 612 -10.17 -19.63 -23.23
CA ALA A 612 -9.12 -20.03 -24.18
C ALA A 612 -9.19 -19.18 -25.47
N HIS A 613 -8.03 -18.80 -26.00
CA HIS A 613 -7.88 -17.98 -27.21
C HIS A 613 -8.56 -16.59 -27.16
N GLN A 614 -8.74 -16.03 -25.96
CA GLN A 614 -9.27 -14.67 -25.77
C GLN A 614 -8.24 -13.78 -25.05
N GLN A 615 -8.43 -12.46 -25.13
CA GLN A 615 -7.62 -11.52 -24.36
C GLN A 615 -7.87 -11.70 -22.87
N THR A 616 -6.79 -11.78 -22.09
CA THR A 616 -6.87 -12.13 -20.67
C THR A 616 -6.38 -11.00 -19.76
N TRP A 617 -5.92 -9.87 -20.31
CA TRP A 617 -5.37 -8.76 -19.53
C TRP A 617 -6.32 -8.26 -18.43
N THR A 618 -7.59 -8.02 -18.78
CA THR A 618 -8.61 -7.51 -17.84
C THR A 618 -8.84 -8.44 -16.66
N HIS A 619 -8.82 -9.76 -16.88
CA HIS A 619 -8.91 -10.77 -15.83
C HIS A 619 -7.61 -10.89 -15.05
N SER A 620 -6.47 -10.88 -15.74
CA SER A 620 -5.16 -11.08 -15.13
C SER A 620 -4.76 -9.95 -14.20
N ARG A 621 -5.17 -8.70 -14.48
CA ARG A 621 -4.85 -7.55 -13.61
C ARG A 621 -5.75 -7.41 -12.38
N LEU A 622 -6.76 -8.26 -12.18
CA LEU A 622 -7.78 -8.06 -11.13
C LEU A 622 -7.22 -7.98 -9.71
N SER A 623 -6.11 -8.65 -9.43
CA SER A 623 -5.44 -8.60 -8.12
C SER A 623 -4.53 -7.38 -7.93
N CYS A 624 -4.32 -6.56 -8.97
CA CYS A 624 -3.57 -5.32 -8.86
C CYS A 624 -4.39 -4.24 -8.13
N SER A 625 -3.74 -3.50 -7.23
CA SER A 625 -4.35 -2.36 -6.52
C SER A 625 -4.74 -1.23 -7.47
N ALA A 626 -5.84 -0.53 -7.15
CA ALA A 626 -6.38 0.58 -7.94
C ALA A 626 -5.37 1.72 -8.18
N ASN A 627 -4.33 1.84 -7.35
CA ASN A 627 -3.30 2.87 -7.48
C ASN A 627 -2.13 2.47 -8.38
N THR A 628 -2.16 1.28 -8.99
CA THR A 628 -1.07 0.75 -9.83
C THR A 628 -1.25 1.14 -11.30
N GLN A 629 -0.16 1.14 -12.07
CA GLN A 629 -0.22 1.45 -13.50
C GLN A 629 -1.09 0.46 -14.28
N ALA A 630 -1.17 -0.79 -13.85
CA ALA A 630 -2.07 -1.76 -14.47
C ALA A 630 -3.56 -1.43 -14.31
N GLN A 631 -3.97 -0.65 -13.30
CA GLN A 631 -5.38 -0.30 -13.04
C GLN A 631 -5.82 1.07 -13.61
N THR A 632 -5.03 1.64 -14.51
CA THR A 632 -5.41 2.86 -15.25
C THR A 632 -6.69 2.67 -16.09
N PHE A 633 -7.34 3.80 -16.41
CA PHE A 633 -8.50 3.87 -17.30
C PHE A 633 -8.10 3.99 -18.77
N GLU A 634 -6.85 4.31 -19.06
CA GLU A 634 -6.33 4.49 -20.42
C GLU A 634 -5.90 3.15 -21.02
N ASP A 635 -6.14 2.96 -22.32
CA ASP A 635 -5.74 1.75 -23.04
C ASP A 635 -4.21 1.63 -23.22
N TYR A 636 -3.49 2.77 -23.15
CA TYR A 636 -2.05 2.86 -23.38
C TYR A 636 -1.33 3.59 -22.24
N ALA A 637 -1.35 3.00 -21.04
CA ALA A 637 -0.55 3.51 -19.93
C ALA A 637 0.94 3.16 -20.06
N ALA A 638 1.76 4.05 -19.52
CA ALA A 638 3.20 3.85 -19.42
C ALA A 638 3.53 2.88 -18.28
N ASP A 639 4.58 2.09 -18.49
CA ASP A 639 5.11 1.21 -17.46
C ASP A 639 5.80 2.01 -16.35
N ASN A 640 5.72 1.51 -15.13
CA ASN A 640 6.44 2.03 -13.98
C ASN A 640 7.89 1.52 -13.96
N LEU A 641 8.71 2.03 -14.89
CA LEU A 641 10.12 1.61 -15.02
C LEU A 641 10.94 1.98 -13.78
N THR A 642 10.53 3.00 -13.03
CA THR A 642 11.11 3.38 -11.74
C THR A 642 11.21 2.18 -10.79
N ALA A 643 10.25 1.24 -10.83
CA ALA A 643 10.19 0.14 -9.90
C ALA A 643 11.23 -0.96 -10.15
N TYR A 644 11.77 -1.08 -11.37
CA TYR A 644 12.58 -2.23 -11.75
C TYR A 644 13.73 -1.99 -12.71
N ALA A 645 13.78 -0.85 -13.40
CA ALA A 645 14.77 -0.56 -14.43
C ALA A 645 15.72 0.58 -14.03
N THR A 646 16.96 0.51 -14.52
CA THR A 646 17.98 1.53 -14.31
C THR A 646 18.74 1.84 -15.61
N SER A 647 19.33 3.03 -15.68
CA SER A 647 19.98 3.61 -16.87
C SER A 647 19.03 3.91 -18.04
N GLU A 648 19.56 4.59 -19.05
CA GLU A 648 18.87 4.88 -20.31
C GLU A 648 18.47 3.60 -21.10
N LEU A 649 19.25 2.52 -21.01
CA LEU A 649 18.94 1.24 -21.66
C LEU A 649 17.98 0.35 -20.85
N GLY A 650 17.67 0.72 -19.60
CA GLY A 650 16.66 0.02 -18.80
C GLY A 650 17.07 -1.36 -18.23
N PHE A 651 18.33 -1.56 -17.82
CA PHE A 651 18.76 -2.78 -17.13
C PHE A 651 17.89 -3.08 -15.91
N ILE A 652 17.54 -4.34 -15.72
CA ILE A 652 16.68 -4.76 -14.61
C ILE A 652 17.50 -4.81 -13.32
N TYR A 653 17.23 -3.91 -12.38
CA TYR A 653 17.82 -3.97 -11.04
C TYR A 653 16.94 -4.74 -10.05
N ASN A 654 15.62 -4.83 -10.28
CA ASN A 654 14.67 -5.54 -9.41
C ASN A 654 13.78 -6.51 -10.22
N ALA A 655 14.17 -7.79 -10.25
CA ALA A 655 13.46 -8.82 -11.01
C ALA A 655 12.06 -9.14 -10.46
N THR A 656 11.83 -9.01 -9.15
CA THR A 656 10.51 -9.23 -8.55
C THR A 656 9.54 -8.15 -9.02
N ALA A 657 9.96 -6.89 -9.04
CA ALA A 657 9.15 -5.79 -9.54
C ALA A 657 8.96 -5.83 -11.07
N PHE A 658 9.97 -6.28 -11.82
CA PHE A 658 9.88 -6.49 -13.27
C PHE A 658 8.81 -7.53 -13.65
N SER A 659 8.83 -8.69 -12.98
CA SER A 659 7.82 -9.75 -13.19
C SER A 659 6.44 -9.40 -12.62
N ASP A 660 6.31 -8.27 -11.92
CA ASP A 660 5.03 -7.81 -11.42
C ASP A 660 4.26 -7.04 -12.50
N ILE A 661 3.21 -7.68 -13.03
CA ILE A 661 2.40 -7.10 -14.11
C ILE A 661 1.68 -5.81 -13.67
N CYS A 662 1.52 -5.58 -12.37
CA CYS A 662 0.91 -4.36 -11.86
C CYS A 662 1.75 -3.10 -12.19
N ASN A 663 3.04 -3.28 -12.47
CA ASN A 663 3.95 -2.22 -12.90
C ASN A 663 3.99 -2.02 -14.42
N SER A 664 3.53 -2.97 -15.24
CA SER A 664 3.79 -2.98 -16.67
C SER A 664 2.52 -3.16 -17.52
N PRO A 665 1.62 -2.17 -17.59
CA PRO A 665 0.43 -2.21 -18.44
C PRO A 665 0.71 -2.46 -19.93
N SER A 666 1.92 -2.16 -20.43
CA SER A 666 2.30 -2.44 -21.82
C SER A 666 2.23 -3.94 -22.17
N LEU A 667 2.31 -4.83 -21.18
CA LEU A 667 2.22 -6.28 -21.36
C LEU A 667 0.89 -6.73 -21.96
N SER A 668 -0.18 -5.97 -21.75
CA SER A 668 -1.51 -6.20 -22.35
C SER A 668 -1.48 -6.40 -23.87
N SER A 669 -0.52 -5.76 -24.55
CA SER A 669 -0.38 -5.76 -26.01
C SER A 669 0.99 -6.22 -26.51
N THR A 670 1.88 -6.64 -25.61
CA THR A 670 3.26 -7.04 -25.94
C THR A 670 3.64 -8.44 -25.48
N TYR A 671 2.73 -9.16 -24.82
CA TYR A 671 2.97 -10.49 -24.30
C TYR A 671 1.84 -11.46 -24.63
N GLY A 672 2.19 -12.62 -25.20
CA GLY A 672 1.21 -13.52 -25.82
C GLY A 672 0.19 -14.16 -24.85
N PHE A 673 0.56 -14.38 -23.58
CA PHE A 673 -0.38 -14.85 -22.55
C PHE A 673 -1.55 -13.89 -22.33
N PHE A 674 -1.31 -12.57 -22.43
CA PHE A 674 -2.38 -11.56 -22.29
C PHE A 674 -3.12 -11.32 -23.59
N GLU A 675 -2.47 -11.55 -24.72
CA GLU A 675 -3.06 -11.45 -26.05
C GLU A 675 -4.10 -12.56 -26.23
N ARG A 676 -3.68 -13.84 -26.22
CA ARG A 676 -4.52 -15.03 -26.36
C ARG A 676 -3.72 -16.27 -25.93
N PRO A 677 -3.89 -16.83 -24.72
CA PRO A 677 -3.23 -18.08 -24.35
C PRO A 677 -3.96 -19.30 -24.95
N ASN A 678 -3.32 -20.48 -24.98
CA ASN A 678 -3.94 -21.70 -25.53
C ASN A 678 -5.00 -22.26 -24.60
N ALA A 679 -4.72 -22.26 -23.30
CA ALA A 679 -5.73 -22.49 -22.28
C ALA A 679 -5.81 -21.26 -21.37
N PHE A 680 -7.01 -20.91 -20.95
CA PHE A 680 -7.18 -19.97 -19.85
C PHE A 680 -8.45 -20.35 -19.13
N SER A 681 -8.28 -20.93 -17.96
CA SER A 681 -9.44 -21.24 -17.16
C SER A 681 -9.16 -20.91 -15.71
N ILE A 682 -9.98 -20.01 -15.18
CA ILE A 682 -9.67 -19.28 -13.97
C ILE A 682 -10.83 -19.27 -12.99
N ILE A 683 -10.50 -19.15 -11.73
CA ILE A 683 -11.44 -18.98 -10.62
C ILE A 683 -11.15 -17.66 -9.91
N HIS A 684 -12.22 -16.93 -9.57
CA HIS A 684 -12.13 -15.65 -8.84
C HIS A 684 -12.29 -15.78 -7.32
N GLU A 685 -12.30 -17.02 -6.84
CA GLU A 685 -12.39 -17.40 -5.45
C GLU A 685 -11.07 -18.06 -5.02
N LEU A 686 -10.51 -17.61 -3.88
CA LEU A 686 -9.25 -18.15 -3.35
C LEU A 686 -9.35 -19.66 -3.10
N THR A 687 -8.78 -20.46 -3.99
CA THR A 687 -8.84 -21.93 -4.00
C THR A 687 -7.41 -22.46 -4.06
N PRO A 688 -7.04 -23.47 -3.25
CA PRO A 688 -5.64 -23.89 -3.12
C PRO A 688 -5.22 -24.80 -4.27
N ILE A 689 -5.02 -24.21 -5.45
CA ILE A 689 -4.51 -24.91 -6.64
C ILE A 689 -3.00 -24.79 -6.69
N PHE A 690 -2.31 -25.92 -6.86
CA PHE A 690 -0.85 -25.99 -6.96
C PHE A 690 -0.42 -25.90 -8.42
N SER A 691 0.39 -24.90 -8.78
CA SER A 691 0.85 -24.66 -10.15
C SER A 691 2.37 -24.60 -10.24
N GLN A 692 2.94 -25.04 -11.37
CA GLN A 692 4.39 -25.09 -11.56
C GLN A 692 5.00 -23.68 -11.75
N SER A 693 4.21 -22.75 -12.27
CA SER A 693 4.56 -21.34 -12.39
C SER A 693 3.31 -20.45 -12.34
N LYS A 694 3.48 -19.15 -12.16
CA LYS A 694 2.37 -18.19 -12.19
C LYS A 694 2.79 -16.76 -12.53
N ILE A 695 1.82 -15.95 -12.96
CA ILE A 695 1.96 -14.50 -13.06
C ILE A 695 1.78 -13.86 -11.68
N SER A 696 2.41 -12.70 -11.42
CA SER A 696 2.45 -12.05 -10.10
C SER A 696 1.08 -11.84 -9.44
N SER A 697 0.06 -11.56 -10.26
CA SER A 697 -1.31 -11.30 -9.83
C SER A 697 -2.12 -12.57 -9.53
N PHE A 698 -1.56 -13.77 -9.70
CA PHE A 698 -2.28 -15.03 -9.47
C PHE A 698 -1.96 -15.63 -8.08
N GLN A 699 -2.95 -16.25 -7.45
CA GLN A 699 -2.87 -16.83 -6.10
C GLN A 699 -2.69 -18.35 -6.10
N ASP A 700 -2.34 -18.94 -7.24
CA ASP A 700 -1.84 -20.31 -7.31
C ASP A 700 -0.68 -20.51 -6.32
N ILE A 701 -0.63 -21.70 -5.73
CA ILE A 701 0.44 -22.11 -4.82
C ILE A 701 1.55 -22.73 -5.67
N LEU A 702 2.71 -22.08 -5.74
CA LEU A 702 3.84 -22.61 -6.48
C LEU A 702 4.38 -23.87 -5.81
N TYR A 703 4.75 -24.86 -6.62
CA TYR A 703 5.48 -26.04 -6.18
C TYR A 703 6.60 -26.38 -7.16
N PRO A 704 7.64 -27.13 -6.72
CA PRO A 704 8.72 -27.54 -7.60
C PRO A 704 8.20 -28.34 -8.79
N SER A 705 8.56 -27.91 -9.99
CA SER A 705 8.01 -28.48 -11.22
C SER A 705 8.43 -29.94 -11.40
N PRO A 706 7.47 -30.86 -11.57
CA PRO A 706 7.76 -32.25 -11.92
C PRO A 706 8.55 -32.39 -13.23
N TRP A 707 8.42 -31.42 -14.13
CA TRP A 707 9.13 -31.37 -15.42
C TRP A 707 10.65 -31.36 -15.24
N TYR A 708 11.16 -30.56 -14.30
CA TYR A 708 12.59 -30.54 -13.98
C TYR A 708 13.01 -31.75 -13.15
N TRP A 709 12.19 -32.19 -12.19
CA TRP A 709 12.54 -33.30 -11.29
C TRP A 709 12.77 -34.62 -12.03
N VAL A 710 11.98 -34.92 -13.08
CA VAL A 710 12.22 -36.08 -13.95
C VAL A 710 13.23 -35.82 -15.07
N GLY A 711 13.73 -34.59 -15.22
CA GLY A 711 14.69 -34.23 -16.27
C GLY A 711 14.12 -34.30 -17.69
N LYS A 712 12.89 -33.81 -17.93
CA LYS A 712 12.27 -33.83 -19.27
C LYS A 712 13.11 -33.12 -20.33
N VAL A 713 13.84 -32.07 -19.94
CA VAL A 713 14.91 -31.49 -20.74
C VAL A 713 16.23 -31.96 -20.15
N GLY A 714 16.84 -32.96 -20.78
CA GLY A 714 18.11 -33.52 -20.35
C GLY A 714 19.28 -32.56 -20.58
N TYR A 715 20.35 -32.78 -19.81
CA TYR A 715 21.68 -32.21 -20.06
C TYR A 715 22.66 -33.37 -20.22
N ASP A 716 23.38 -33.38 -21.33
CA ASP A 716 24.46 -34.32 -21.60
C ASP A 716 25.81 -33.59 -21.60
N GLU A 717 26.62 -33.89 -20.60
CA GLU A 717 27.95 -33.32 -20.45
C GLU A 717 28.88 -33.66 -21.62
N ALA A 718 28.67 -34.80 -22.30
CA ALA A 718 29.49 -35.18 -23.46
C ALA A 718 29.30 -34.23 -24.67
N HIS A 719 28.16 -33.53 -24.72
CA HIS A 719 27.85 -32.53 -25.73
C HIS A 719 28.24 -31.11 -25.29
N ASP A 720 28.67 -30.93 -24.04
CA ASP A 720 29.03 -29.63 -23.48
C ASP A 720 30.55 -29.41 -23.48
N THR A 721 31.03 -28.51 -24.35
CA THR A 721 32.45 -28.17 -24.46
C THR A 721 32.91 -27.15 -23.41
N THR A 722 34.22 -26.97 -23.25
CA THR A 722 34.79 -25.93 -22.38
C THR A 722 34.42 -24.52 -22.86
N TRP A 723 34.37 -23.55 -21.94
CA TRP A 723 34.05 -22.15 -22.24
C TRP A 723 34.88 -21.61 -23.42
N GLU A 724 36.17 -21.93 -23.46
CA GLU A 724 37.10 -21.46 -24.49
C GLU A 724 36.73 -21.90 -25.90
N ASN A 725 36.09 -23.06 -26.01
CA ASN A 725 35.73 -23.68 -27.28
C ASN A 725 34.31 -23.32 -27.76
N LYS A 726 33.50 -22.67 -26.93
CA LYS A 726 32.13 -22.27 -27.27
C LYS A 726 32.14 -21.10 -28.26
N THR A 727 31.17 -21.09 -29.17
CA THR A 727 30.90 -19.98 -30.08
C THR A 727 30.43 -18.75 -29.31
N ASN A 728 31.04 -17.61 -29.60
CA ASN A 728 30.78 -16.34 -28.90
C ASN A 728 29.59 -15.58 -29.49
N SER A 729 28.40 -16.19 -29.44
CA SER A 729 27.15 -15.57 -29.87
C SER A 729 26.00 -15.93 -28.95
N LEU A 730 25.01 -15.03 -28.87
CA LEU A 730 23.70 -15.28 -28.26
C LEU A 730 22.94 -16.29 -29.10
N TYR A 731 22.59 -17.40 -28.48
CA TYR A 731 21.91 -18.50 -29.13
C TYR A 731 20.50 -18.71 -28.58
N TRP A 732 19.57 -18.93 -29.50
CA TRP A 732 18.25 -19.47 -29.20
C TRP A 732 17.63 -20.19 -30.38
N ARG A 733 17.00 -21.33 -30.09
CA ARG A 733 16.07 -22.02 -30.96
C ARG A 733 14.81 -22.36 -30.19
N GLY A 734 13.66 -22.17 -30.80
CA GLY A 734 12.39 -22.52 -30.17
C GLY A 734 11.22 -22.33 -31.11
N SER A 735 10.05 -22.73 -30.63
CA SER A 735 8.78 -22.54 -31.32
C SER A 735 8.15 -21.18 -31.03
N THR A 736 7.20 -20.77 -31.88
CA THR A 736 6.34 -19.59 -31.70
C THR A 736 5.32 -19.72 -30.57
N THR A 737 5.59 -20.54 -29.55
CA THR A 737 4.69 -20.71 -28.39
C THR A 737 4.64 -19.47 -27.52
N GLY A 738 3.64 -19.39 -26.65
CA GLY A 738 3.46 -18.28 -25.71
C GLY A 738 2.27 -17.38 -26.01
N GLY A 739 1.50 -17.73 -27.05
CA GLY A 739 0.16 -17.24 -27.32
C GLY A 739 -0.37 -17.88 -28.61
N PHE A 740 -1.69 -18.02 -28.71
CA PHE A 740 -2.39 -18.44 -29.91
C PHE A 740 -2.60 -17.26 -30.86
N SER A 741 -2.04 -17.31 -32.07
CA SER A 741 -2.19 -16.21 -33.03
C SER A 741 -3.44 -16.35 -33.90
N ARG A 742 -4.22 -15.27 -33.97
CA ARG A 742 -5.32 -15.09 -34.91
C ARG A 742 -5.32 -13.67 -35.47
N ASN A 743 -5.57 -13.54 -36.78
CA ASN A 743 -5.71 -12.27 -37.49
C ASN A 743 -4.51 -11.32 -37.23
N GLY A 744 -3.30 -11.83 -37.37
CA GLY A 744 -2.05 -11.09 -37.18
C GLY A 744 -1.65 -10.86 -35.73
N GLY A 745 -2.24 -11.56 -34.77
CA GLY A 745 -1.99 -11.42 -33.33
C GLY A 745 -0.53 -11.66 -32.93
N TRP A 746 0.20 -12.51 -33.65
CA TRP A 746 1.60 -12.86 -33.41
C TRP A 746 2.54 -11.66 -33.32
N ARG A 747 2.22 -10.53 -33.98
CA ARG A 747 3.01 -9.29 -33.91
C ARG A 747 3.06 -8.67 -32.50
N ARG A 748 2.13 -9.07 -31.64
CA ARG A 748 2.02 -8.65 -30.23
C ARG A 748 2.56 -9.68 -29.25
N GLN A 749 3.02 -10.85 -29.70
CA GLN A 749 3.49 -11.91 -28.83
C GLN A 749 4.98 -11.75 -28.51
N HIS A 750 5.39 -12.09 -27.28
CA HIS A 750 6.69 -11.70 -26.75
C HIS A 750 7.87 -12.36 -27.50
N ARG A 751 7.78 -13.64 -27.86
CA ARG A 751 8.87 -14.33 -28.59
C ARG A 751 9.09 -13.72 -29.96
N GLN A 752 8.01 -13.44 -30.68
CA GLN A 752 8.03 -12.83 -32.00
C GLN A 752 8.65 -11.44 -31.93
N ARG A 753 8.28 -10.64 -30.92
CA ARG A 753 8.84 -9.30 -30.70
C ARG A 753 10.34 -9.35 -30.41
N VAL A 754 10.78 -10.27 -29.54
CA VAL A 754 12.21 -10.44 -29.23
C VAL A 754 13.00 -10.88 -30.45
N VAL A 755 12.55 -11.94 -31.14
CA VAL A 755 13.22 -12.47 -32.34
C VAL A 755 13.24 -11.42 -33.46
N GLN A 756 12.15 -10.70 -33.67
CA GLN A 756 12.08 -9.60 -34.65
C GLN A 756 13.08 -8.49 -34.31
N ARG A 757 13.07 -8.00 -33.07
CA ARG A 757 13.89 -6.86 -32.64
C ARG A 757 15.37 -7.19 -32.67
N ILE A 758 15.77 -8.36 -32.16
CA ILE A 758 17.18 -8.77 -32.13
C ILE A 758 17.76 -8.93 -33.55
N ASN A 759 16.94 -9.31 -34.54
CA ASN A 759 17.36 -9.48 -35.93
C ASN A 759 17.04 -8.27 -36.84
N ALA A 760 16.56 -7.16 -36.30
CA ALA A 760 16.12 -6.01 -37.10
C ALA A 760 17.32 -5.33 -37.81
N PRO A 761 17.16 -4.87 -39.07
CA PRO A 761 18.19 -4.13 -39.80
C PRO A 761 18.14 -2.62 -39.49
N ASP A 762 18.03 -2.25 -38.22
CA ASP A 762 17.96 -0.86 -37.73
C ASP A 762 19.16 -0.52 -36.82
N THR A 763 19.09 0.60 -36.10
CA THR A 763 20.11 0.98 -35.13
C THR A 763 19.82 0.39 -33.74
N ALA A 764 20.87 0.24 -32.95
CA ALA A 764 20.80 -0.11 -31.53
C ALA A 764 21.66 0.83 -30.70
N GLN A 765 21.29 0.97 -29.43
CA GLN A 765 22.06 1.74 -28.46
C GLN A 765 22.97 0.81 -27.68
N ILE A 766 24.22 1.24 -27.49
CA ILE A 766 25.21 0.54 -26.67
C ILE A 766 25.95 1.53 -25.76
N LEU A 767 26.55 1.01 -24.70
CA LEU A 767 27.41 1.74 -23.78
C LEU A 767 28.87 1.59 -24.18
N GLU A 768 29.49 2.71 -24.50
CA GLU A 768 30.88 2.77 -24.92
C GLU A 768 31.77 3.50 -23.92
N PRO A 769 33.01 3.01 -23.72
CA PRO A 769 33.97 3.66 -22.85
C PRO A 769 34.40 5.01 -23.44
N VAL A 770 34.32 6.07 -22.65
CA VAL A 770 34.83 7.40 -23.00
C VAL A 770 36.34 7.40 -22.80
N ALA A 771 37.10 7.71 -23.85
CA ALA A 771 38.56 7.77 -23.79
C ALA A 771 39.04 8.68 -22.65
N ALA A 772 39.94 8.17 -21.82
CA ALA A 772 40.56 8.96 -20.75
C ALA A 772 41.53 9.99 -21.36
N ALA A 773 41.57 11.21 -20.79
CA ALA A 773 42.59 12.18 -21.16
C ALA A 773 44.00 11.60 -20.88
N PRO A 774 45.01 11.86 -21.73
CA PRO A 774 46.31 11.17 -21.71
C PRO A 774 47.10 11.26 -20.39
N ASN A 775 46.69 12.12 -19.44
CA ASN A 775 47.33 12.31 -18.12
C ASN A 775 46.42 11.96 -16.93
N ALA A 776 45.31 11.25 -17.12
CA ALA A 776 44.43 10.85 -16.03
C ALA A 776 45.03 9.66 -15.24
N LYS A 777 45.01 9.74 -13.90
CA LYS A 777 45.24 8.58 -13.00
C LYS A 777 44.28 7.43 -13.38
N PRO A 778 44.55 6.16 -13.05
CA PRO A 778 43.63 5.06 -13.30
C PRO A 778 42.33 5.29 -12.52
N ALA A 779 41.41 6.01 -13.15
CA ALA A 779 40.07 6.29 -12.67
C ALA A 779 39.12 5.49 -13.55
N THR A 780 38.07 4.98 -12.92
CA THR A 780 36.99 4.20 -13.51
C THR A 780 36.63 4.64 -14.93
N THR A 781 36.60 3.67 -15.85
CA THR A 781 36.19 3.87 -17.24
C THR A 781 34.77 4.44 -17.26
N LYS A 782 34.61 5.66 -17.76
CA LYS A 782 33.31 6.30 -17.91
C LYS A 782 32.61 5.75 -19.14
N TYR A 783 31.30 5.58 -19.10
CA TYR A 783 30.51 5.13 -20.24
C TYR A 783 29.58 6.21 -20.78
N LYS A 784 29.29 6.15 -22.09
CA LYS A 784 28.28 6.98 -22.76
C LYS A 784 27.45 6.11 -23.71
N VAL A 785 26.15 6.39 -23.80
CA VAL A 785 25.26 5.76 -24.78
C VAL A 785 25.59 6.28 -26.19
N THR A 786 25.72 5.34 -27.13
CA THR A 786 26.04 5.61 -28.54
C THR A 786 25.16 4.73 -29.43
N ASP A 787 24.67 5.30 -30.53
CA ASP A 787 23.94 4.57 -31.56
C ASP A 787 24.90 3.86 -32.50
N VAL A 788 24.62 2.59 -32.78
CA VAL A 788 25.36 1.74 -33.72
C VAL A 788 24.41 1.04 -34.69
N ASP A 789 24.89 0.75 -35.89
CA ASP A 789 24.18 -0.13 -36.82
C ASP A 789 24.16 -1.56 -36.25
N ARG A 790 22.98 -2.18 -36.09
CA ARG A 790 22.88 -3.57 -35.59
C ARG A 790 23.63 -4.56 -36.45
N LYS A 791 23.84 -4.25 -37.74
CA LYS A 791 24.64 -5.07 -38.66
C LYS A 791 26.07 -5.28 -38.13
N ALA A 792 26.64 -4.32 -37.40
CA ALA A 792 27.96 -4.44 -36.77
C ALA A 792 28.00 -5.52 -35.67
N LEU A 793 26.85 -5.87 -35.09
CA LEU A 793 26.73 -6.87 -34.02
C LEU A 793 26.13 -8.20 -34.51
N LYS A 794 25.87 -8.34 -35.81
CA LYS A 794 25.20 -9.51 -36.39
C LYS A 794 25.88 -10.84 -36.04
N ASN A 795 27.21 -10.86 -35.97
CA ASN A 795 27.98 -12.07 -35.66
C ASN A 795 27.80 -12.54 -34.21
N LEU A 796 27.27 -11.69 -33.32
CA LEU A 796 26.97 -12.04 -31.94
C LEU A 796 25.58 -12.62 -31.76
N ILE A 797 24.76 -12.72 -32.81
CA ILE A 797 23.35 -13.04 -32.70
C ILE A 797 23.00 -14.24 -33.58
N ASP A 798 22.54 -15.31 -32.92
CA ASP A 798 22.02 -16.52 -33.54
C ASP A 798 20.70 -16.94 -32.88
N VAL A 799 19.66 -16.11 -33.06
CA VAL A 799 18.35 -16.24 -32.41
C VAL A 799 17.27 -16.40 -33.46
N HIS A 800 16.71 -17.61 -33.58
CA HIS A 800 15.76 -17.95 -34.64
C HIS A 800 14.66 -18.90 -34.15
N PHE A 801 13.49 -18.82 -34.79
CA PHE A 801 12.47 -19.86 -34.64
C PHE A 801 12.89 -21.13 -35.37
N SER A 802 12.68 -22.29 -34.77
CA SER A 802 12.85 -23.60 -35.41
C SER A 802 11.52 -24.29 -35.73
N HIS A 803 10.42 -23.75 -35.22
CA HIS A 803 9.07 -24.26 -35.48
C HIS A 803 8.02 -23.15 -35.35
N VAL A 804 7.00 -23.18 -36.21
CA VAL A 804 5.86 -22.26 -36.16
C VAL A 804 4.60 -23.07 -35.89
N GLY A 805 3.88 -22.72 -34.83
CA GLY A 805 2.63 -23.35 -34.39
C GLY A 805 1.83 -22.45 -33.45
N GLN A 806 0.72 -22.97 -32.91
CA GLN A 806 -0.26 -22.21 -32.09
C GLN A 806 -0.80 -20.97 -32.82
N CYS A 807 -1.27 -21.16 -34.04
CA CYS A 807 -1.82 -20.10 -34.87
C CYS A 807 -2.89 -20.63 -35.82
N ASP A 808 -3.80 -19.76 -36.24
CA ASP A 808 -4.64 -20.07 -37.40
C ASP A 808 -3.75 -20.20 -38.65
N PRO A 809 -4.14 -21.01 -39.67
CA PRO A 809 -3.27 -21.33 -40.81
C PRO A 809 -2.65 -20.11 -41.49
N GLY A 810 -3.43 -19.06 -41.77
CA GLY A 810 -2.93 -17.85 -42.41
C GLY A 810 -1.90 -17.07 -41.58
N ASP A 811 -2.03 -17.08 -40.25
CA ASP A 811 -1.03 -16.47 -39.36
C ASP A 811 0.23 -17.32 -39.26
N CYS A 812 0.10 -18.65 -39.31
CA CYS A 812 1.26 -19.54 -39.36
C CYS A 812 2.06 -19.33 -40.66
N ASP A 813 1.39 -19.22 -41.80
CA ASP A 813 2.04 -19.00 -43.09
C ASP A 813 2.70 -17.61 -43.16
N ALA A 814 2.01 -16.57 -42.67
CA ALA A 814 2.59 -15.23 -42.57
C ALA A 814 3.84 -15.17 -41.67
N GLN A 815 3.86 -15.94 -40.56
CA GLN A 815 5.04 -16.02 -39.70
C GLN A 815 6.21 -16.75 -40.38
N LYS A 816 5.95 -17.83 -41.12
CA LYS A 816 6.99 -18.55 -41.88
C LYS A 816 7.59 -17.69 -42.99
N GLU A 817 6.80 -16.81 -43.60
CA GLU A 817 7.27 -15.86 -44.60
C GLU A 817 8.07 -14.70 -43.96
N PHE A 818 7.61 -14.18 -42.83
CA PHE A 818 8.24 -13.04 -42.16
C PHE A 818 9.54 -13.40 -41.44
N PHE A 819 9.57 -14.53 -40.72
CA PHE A 819 10.73 -14.94 -39.94
C PHE A 819 11.62 -15.90 -40.72
N LYS A 820 12.94 -15.78 -40.53
CA LYS A 820 13.88 -16.84 -40.92
C LYS A 820 13.70 -18.04 -39.96
N VAL A 821 12.88 -19.01 -40.37
CA VAL A 821 12.69 -20.27 -39.65
C VAL A 821 13.83 -21.23 -40.01
N THR A 822 14.56 -21.70 -39.00
CA THR A 822 15.67 -22.65 -39.15
C THR A 822 15.21 -24.08 -38.92
N GLU A 823 16.05 -25.05 -39.28
CA GLU A 823 15.76 -26.45 -38.99
C GLU A 823 15.70 -26.73 -37.48
N ARG A 824 14.94 -27.75 -37.11
CA ARG A 824 14.92 -28.23 -35.73
C ARG A 824 16.26 -28.90 -35.44
N VAL A 825 16.96 -28.35 -34.46
CA VAL A 825 18.25 -28.83 -33.98
C VAL A 825 18.09 -29.59 -32.67
N ASP A 826 19.12 -30.35 -32.30
CA ASP A 826 19.14 -31.01 -31.00
C ASP A 826 19.14 -29.95 -29.88
N GLY A 827 18.40 -30.20 -28.80
CA GLY A 827 18.44 -29.33 -27.63
C GLY A 827 19.84 -29.25 -27.01
N GLN A 828 20.68 -30.28 -27.19
CA GLN A 828 22.07 -30.30 -26.73
C GLN A 828 22.97 -29.32 -27.50
N ASP A 829 22.60 -28.91 -28.72
CA ASP A 829 23.43 -27.98 -29.52
C ASP A 829 23.57 -26.60 -28.87
N ALA A 830 22.64 -26.24 -27.98
CA ALA A 830 22.70 -25.00 -27.22
C ALA A 830 24.00 -24.86 -26.43
N TRP A 831 24.55 -25.97 -25.90
CA TRP A 831 25.74 -25.92 -25.05
C TRP A 831 27.02 -25.56 -25.82
N TYR A 832 27.01 -25.55 -27.15
CA TYR A 832 28.16 -25.07 -27.94
C TYR A 832 28.29 -23.54 -27.96
N TYR A 833 27.36 -22.80 -27.36
CA TYR A 833 27.33 -21.34 -27.38
C TYR A 833 27.59 -20.74 -26.01
N LYS A 834 28.30 -19.61 -25.97
CA LYS A 834 28.64 -18.91 -24.72
C LYS A 834 27.43 -18.24 -24.08
N HIS A 835 26.49 -17.74 -24.86
CA HIS A 835 25.40 -16.89 -24.41
C HIS A 835 24.06 -17.56 -24.77
N LEU A 836 23.26 -17.94 -23.78
CA LEU A 836 22.01 -18.68 -24.01
C LEU A 836 20.80 -17.86 -23.55
N LEU A 837 19.84 -17.67 -24.44
CA LEU A 837 18.61 -16.93 -24.14
C LEU A 837 17.49 -17.89 -23.69
N ASP A 838 17.04 -17.78 -22.45
CA ASP A 838 15.85 -18.43 -21.92
C ASP A 838 14.65 -17.47 -21.97
N MET A 839 13.54 -17.93 -22.55
CA MET A 839 12.31 -17.13 -22.69
C MET A 839 11.10 -17.97 -22.35
N ASP A 840 10.16 -17.36 -21.63
CA ASP A 840 8.84 -17.94 -21.38
C ASP A 840 8.18 -18.43 -22.69
N GLY A 841 7.40 -19.50 -22.57
CA GLY A 841 6.51 -20.00 -23.60
C GLY A 841 5.06 -19.69 -23.23
N ASN A 842 4.20 -20.71 -23.23
CA ASN A 842 2.85 -20.60 -22.66
C ASN A 842 2.90 -20.19 -21.18
N ALA A 843 3.92 -20.69 -20.48
CA ALA A 843 4.30 -20.34 -19.12
C ALA A 843 5.84 -20.33 -19.00
N PHE A 844 6.39 -20.77 -17.87
CA PHE A 844 7.84 -20.89 -17.69
C PHE A 844 8.52 -21.78 -18.75
N SER A 845 9.79 -21.53 -19.01
CA SER A 845 10.61 -22.34 -19.92
C SER A 845 11.24 -23.53 -19.19
N GLY A 846 10.80 -24.75 -19.52
CA GLY A 846 11.37 -25.98 -18.96
C GLY A 846 12.83 -26.28 -19.33
N ARG A 847 13.53 -25.39 -20.03
CA ARG A 847 14.95 -25.54 -20.40
C ARG A 847 15.91 -24.85 -19.44
N PHE A 848 15.39 -23.96 -18.59
CA PHE A 848 16.22 -23.05 -17.79
C PHE A 848 17.28 -23.78 -16.96
N TYR A 849 16.96 -24.94 -16.39
CA TYR A 849 17.89 -25.66 -15.52
C TYR A 849 19.06 -26.26 -16.30
N SER A 850 18.79 -26.84 -17.47
CA SER A 850 19.84 -27.34 -18.36
C SER A 850 20.76 -26.20 -18.84
N PHE A 851 20.23 -24.99 -19.03
CA PHE A 851 21.01 -23.81 -19.42
C PHE A 851 21.97 -23.36 -18.30
N LEU A 852 21.51 -23.38 -17.04
CA LEU A 852 22.39 -23.09 -15.89
C LEU A 852 23.50 -24.14 -15.75
N LYS A 853 23.21 -25.39 -16.13
CA LYS A 853 24.18 -26.49 -16.06
C LYS A 853 25.22 -26.46 -17.21
N SER A 854 24.95 -25.75 -18.30
CA SER A 854 25.70 -25.91 -19.56
C SER A 854 26.99 -25.09 -19.69
N ARG A 855 27.64 -24.70 -18.59
CA ARG A 855 28.86 -23.85 -18.58
C ARG A 855 28.74 -22.60 -19.47
N SER A 856 27.53 -22.10 -19.68
CA SER A 856 27.22 -20.97 -20.56
C SER A 856 26.56 -19.86 -19.76
N LEU A 857 26.71 -18.62 -20.21
CA LEU A 857 26.05 -17.47 -19.62
C LEU A 857 24.57 -17.47 -20.02
N THR A 858 23.71 -17.72 -19.05
CA THR A 858 22.26 -17.74 -19.27
C THR A 858 21.65 -16.36 -19.11
N TYR A 859 20.88 -15.93 -20.11
CA TYR A 859 20.05 -14.73 -20.11
C TYR A 859 18.60 -15.15 -19.95
N LYS A 860 17.86 -14.61 -18.97
CA LYS A 860 16.46 -14.99 -18.71
C LYS A 860 15.52 -13.81 -18.93
N MET A 861 14.61 -13.96 -19.88
CA MET A 861 13.45 -13.08 -20.08
C MET A 861 12.20 -13.84 -19.66
N ALA A 862 11.75 -13.61 -18.42
CA ALA A 862 10.63 -14.33 -17.84
C ALA A 862 9.76 -13.41 -16.95
N LEU A 863 8.45 -13.52 -17.12
CA LEU A 863 7.42 -12.97 -16.24
C LEU A 863 6.83 -14.04 -15.32
N PHE A 864 6.81 -15.29 -15.77
CA PHE A 864 6.33 -16.40 -14.95
C PHE A 864 7.29 -16.64 -13.79
N ARG A 865 6.74 -16.59 -12.58
CA ARG A 865 7.46 -16.87 -11.34
C ARG A 865 7.43 -18.37 -11.06
N GLU A 866 8.57 -18.87 -10.62
CA GLU A 866 8.81 -20.27 -10.24
C GLU A 866 9.22 -20.33 -8.75
N TRP A 867 9.20 -21.53 -8.17
CA TRP A 867 9.42 -21.78 -6.73
C TRP A 867 10.80 -21.35 -6.19
N HIS A 868 11.81 -21.24 -7.05
CA HIS A 868 13.22 -21.08 -6.69
C HIS A 868 13.70 -19.62 -6.68
N THR A 869 12.78 -18.66 -6.57
CA THR A 869 13.09 -17.21 -6.68
C THR A 869 14.10 -16.74 -5.63
N GLU A 870 14.08 -17.32 -4.43
CA GLU A 870 15.01 -16.99 -3.36
C GLU A 870 16.37 -17.69 -3.52
N TRP A 871 16.43 -18.76 -4.32
CA TRP A 871 17.58 -19.66 -4.44
C TRP A 871 18.43 -19.33 -5.66
N LEU A 872 17.79 -18.87 -6.74
CA LEU A 872 18.47 -18.40 -7.95
C LEU A 872 18.39 -16.88 -8.05
N LYS A 873 19.53 -16.23 -7.83
CA LYS A 873 19.64 -14.76 -7.88
C LYS A 873 20.01 -14.21 -9.27
N PRO A 874 19.25 -13.22 -9.80
CA PRO A 874 19.65 -12.49 -11.00
C PRO A 874 20.98 -11.76 -10.77
N TRP A 875 21.76 -11.58 -11.83
CA TRP A 875 23.12 -11.03 -11.84
C TRP A 875 24.19 -11.87 -11.10
N VAL A 876 23.80 -12.93 -10.39
CA VAL A 876 24.71 -13.90 -9.77
C VAL A 876 24.78 -15.20 -10.56
N HIS A 877 23.62 -15.75 -10.93
CA HIS A 877 23.50 -17.05 -11.60
C HIS A 877 23.00 -16.93 -13.04
N TYR A 878 22.35 -15.82 -13.40
CA TYR A 878 21.84 -15.55 -14.74
C TYR A 878 21.67 -14.04 -14.95
N ILE A 879 21.58 -13.61 -16.20
CA ILE A 879 21.38 -12.21 -16.58
C ILE A 879 19.90 -11.95 -16.88
N PRO A 880 19.19 -11.09 -16.12
CA PRO A 880 17.80 -10.78 -16.42
C PRO A 880 17.70 -9.87 -17.66
N LEU A 881 16.75 -10.18 -18.56
CA LEU A 881 16.44 -9.37 -19.74
C LEU A 881 15.00 -8.88 -19.73
N SER A 882 14.80 -7.65 -20.17
CA SER A 882 13.50 -7.01 -20.32
C SER A 882 12.84 -7.35 -21.65
N LEU A 883 11.52 -7.14 -21.73
CA LEU A 883 10.78 -7.25 -23.00
C LEU A 883 10.97 -6.04 -23.91
N ARG A 884 11.42 -4.91 -23.35
CA ARG A 884 11.76 -3.71 -24.13
C ARG A 884 12.94 -4.04 -25.02
N GLY A 885 14.03 -4.53 -24.43
CA GLY A 885 15.22 -4.98 -25.15
C GLY A 885 16.10 -3.86 -25.69
N ASP A 886 16.12 -2.72 -25.01
CA ASP A 886 17.07 -1.64 -25.29
C ASP A 886 18.48 -2.06 -24.80
N GLU A 887 18.56 -2.88 -23.76
CA GLU A 887 19.79 -3.40 -23.14
C GLU A 887 20.33 -4.72 -23.75
N HIS A 888 19.56 -5.40 -24.61
CA HIS A 888 19.89 -6.76 -25.07
C HIS A 888 21.26 -6.82 -25.77
N LEU A 889 21.45 -5.99 -26.78
CA LEU A 889 22.66 -6.02 -27.60
C LEU A 889 23.88 -5.47 -26.87
N ASP A 890 23.67 -4.48 -26.01
CA ASP A 890 24.71 -3.93 -25.14
C ASP A 890 25.27 -5.01 -24.19
N LEU A 891 24.38 -5.74 -23.50
CA LEU A 891 24.80 -6.82 -22.60
C LEU A 891 25.56 -7.92 -23.34
N VAL A 892 25.02 -8.40 -24.47
CA VAL A 892 25.69 -9.44 -25.26
C VAL A 892 27.05 -8.97 -25.74
N ARG A 893 27.16 -7.75 -26.29
CA ARG A 893 28.43 -7.15 -26.73
C ARG A 893 29.43 -7.00 -25.59
N TRP A 894 28.98 -6.51 -24.44
CA TRP A 894 29.86 -6.27 -23.30
C TRP A 894 30.40 -7.59 -22.74
N PHE A 895 29.55 -8.60 -22.58
CA PHE A 895 29.97 -9.93 -22.14
C PHE A 895 30.78 -10.70 -23.20
N SER A 896 30.59 -10.41 -24.50
CA SER A 896 31.36 -11.01 -25.59
C SER A 896 32.75 -10.41 -25.77
N GLY A 897 33.01 -9.22 -25.20
CA GLY A 897 34.27 -8.49 -25.38
C GLY A 897 34.41 -7.82 -26.76
N THR A 898 33.31 -7.64 -27.50
CA THR A 898 33.36 -7.09 -28.86
C THR A 898 33.45 -5.56 -28.86
N HIS A 899 34.37 -5.01 -29.64
CA HIS A 899 34.52 -3.58 -29.89
C HIS A 899 33.89 -3.23 -31.24
N VAL A 900 33.08 -2.16 -31.29
CA VAL A 900 32.40 -1.72 -32.54
C VAL A 900 33.18 -0.61 -33.25
N PHE A 901 33.89 0.22 -32.47
CA PHE A 901 34.75 1.27 -32.99
C PHE A 901 36.18 0.96 -32.55
N ASP A 902 36.98 0.37 -33.44
CA ASP A 902 38.43 0.31 -33.28
C ASP A 902 39.08 1.48 -34.02
N ASP A 903 40.08 2.12 -33.38
CA ASP A 903 41.01 3.06 -34.02
C ASP A 903 41.90 2.28 -34.99
N ASP A 904 41.43 2.14 -36.23
CA ASP A 904 42.15 1.54 -37.33
C ASP A 904 43.36 2.41 -37.71
N LYS A 905 44.47 2.30 -36.96
CA LYS A 905 45.79 2.82 -37.36
C LYS A 905 46.66 1.77 -38.03
N ASP A 906 46.35 0.49 -37.84
CA ASP A 906 47.08 -0.62 -38.43
C ASP A 906 46.06 -1.49 -39.17
N GLY A 907 45.79 -1.22 -40.45
CA GLY A 907 44.73 -1.84 -41.28
C GLY A 907 44.75 -3.37 -41.40
N LYS A 908 44.64 -4.08 -40.28
CA LYS A 908 44.42 -5.51 -40.13
C LYS A 908 42.95 -5.69 -39.88
N LYS A 909 42.24 -6.11 -40.93
CA LYS A 909 40.88 -6.66 -40.85
C LYS A 909 40.72 -7.52 -39.59
N ASP A 910 39.73 -7.13 -38.77
CA ASP A 910 38.93 -7.95 -37.87
C ASP A 910 39.60 -9.24 -37.34
N ARG A 911 40.03 -9.20 -36.07
CA ARG A 911 40.42 -10.42 -35.33
C ARG A 911 39.21 -11.32 -35.00
N SER A 912 37.99 -10.89 -35.28
CA SER A 912 36.76 -11.64 -34.98
C SER A 912 36.63 -12.96 -35.78
N ASP A 913 37.25 -13.04 -36.95
CA ASP A 913 37.28 -14.27 -37.79
C ASP A 913 38.50 -15.17 -37.56
N ALA A 914 39.55 -14.69 -36.86
CA ALA A 914 40.81 -15.42 -36.69
C ALA A 914 40.69 -16.68 -35.80
N ASP A 915 39.75 -16.67 -34.85
CA ASP A 915 39.48 -17.77 -33.91
C ASP A 915 38.27 -18.63 -34.30
N GLY A 916 37.75 -18.49 -35.53
CA GLY A 916 36.61 -19.28 -36.02
C GLY A 916 35.30 -19.07 -35.24
N GLY A 917 35.05 -17.85 -34.75
CA GLY A 917 33.86 -17.52 -33.96
C GLY A 917 33.96 -17.84 -32.46
N LYS A 918 35.11 -18.32 -31.98
CA LYS A 918 35.38 -18.66 -30.57
C LYS A 918 35.96 -17.51 -29.73
N GLY A 919 35.64 -16.26 -30.07
CA GLY A 919 36.06 -15.06 -29.32
C GLY A 919 35.52 -15.02 -27.87
N GLY A 920 35.68 -13.92 -27.13
CA GLY A 920 35.14 -13.82 -25.75
C GLY A 920 35.95 -14.59 -24.70
N ASN A 921 37.25 -14.77 -24.97
CA ASN A 921 38.24 -15.44 -24.10
C ASN A 921 39.27 -14.44 -23.54
N GLY A 922 39.09 -13.15 -23.82
CA GLY A 922 39.95 -12.07 -23.41
C GLY A 922 39.87 -11.73 -21.93
N GLN A 923 40.44 -10.58 -21.61
CA GLN A 923 40.66 -10.11 -20.25
C GLN A 923 39.85 -8.85 -19.91
N SER A 924 38.92 -8.46 -20.79
CA SER A 924 37.99 -7.37 -20.50
C SER A 924 37.13 -7.73 -19.26
N GLU A 925 36.61 -6.70 -18.61
CA GLU A 925 35.76 -6.89 -17.42
C GLU A 925 34.54 -7.76 -17.74
N GLY A 926 33.87 -7.48 -18.87
CA GLY A 926 32.69 -8.21 -19.33
C GLY A 926 32.98 -9.69 -19.58
N GLU A 927 34.03 -10.03 -20.34
CA GLU A 927 34.39 -11.44 -20.61
C GLU A 927 34.72 -12.22 -19.33
N LYS A 928 35.41 -11.60 -18.36
CA LYS A 928 35.70 -12.21 -17.07
C LYS A 928 34.43 -12.47 -16.27
N LYS A 929 33.51 -11.50 -16.23
CA LYS A 929 32.24 -11.62 -15.53
C LYS A 929 31.33 -12.67 -16.20
N ALA A 930 31.30 -12.74 -17.53
CA ALA A 930 30.55 -13.75 -18.28
C ALA A 930 30.96 -15.17 -17.87
N ARG A 931 32.26 -15.45 -17.94
CA ARG A 931 32.84 -16.75 -17.58
C ARG A 931 32.57 -17.11 -16.12
N LEU A 932 32.80 -16.16 -15.21
CA LEU A 932 32.60 -16.38 -13.78
C LEU A 932 31.13 -16.69 -13.44
N ILE A 933 30.17 -16.00 -14.08
CA ILE A 933 28.74 -16.26 -13.86
C ILE A 933 28.37 -17.62 -14.46
N ALA A 934 28.87 -17.96 -15.65
CA ALA A 934 28.63 -19.26 -16.27
C ALA A 934 29.13 -20.41 -15.37
N GLU A 935 30.38 -20.36 -14.91
CA GLU A 935 30.98 -21.34 -13.98
C GLU A 935 30.16 -21.43 -12.69
N ARG A 936 29.88 -20.28 -12.05
CA ARG A 936 29.10 -20.22 -10.81
C ARG A 936 27.69 -20.76 -10.97
N SER A 937 27.04 -20.50 -12.12
CA SER A 937 25.68 -20.98 -12.38
C SER A 937 25.62 -22.50 -12.42
N THR A 938 26.63 -23.14 -13.04
CA THR A 938 26.76 -24.59 -13.12
C THR A 938 27.07 -25.18 -11.74
N GLU A 939 28.04 -24.62 -11.01
CA GLU A 939 28.37 -25.05 -9.66
C GLU A 939 27.19 -24.91 -8.69
N TRP A 940 26.42 -23.84 -8.80
CA TRP A 940 25.28 -23.59 -7.93
C TRP A 940 24.09 -24.48 -8.27
N HIS A 941 23.80 -24.68 -9.56
CA HIS A 941 22.79 -25.62 -10.04
C HIS A 941 22.96 -26.99 -9.36
N ASP A 942 24.17 -27.57 -9.42
CA ASP A 942 24.47 -28.90 -8.89
C ASP A 942 24.37 -29.00 -7.37
N ARG A 943 24.27 -27.86 -6.67
CA ARG A 943 24.21 -27.79 -5.21
C ARG A 943 22.83 -27.49 -4.65
N VAL A 944 21.95 -26.81 -5.40
CA VAL A 944 20.64 -26.37 -4.88
C VAL A 944 19.44 -26.73 -5.75
N LEU A 945 19.65 -27.34 -6.92
CA LEU A 945 18.58 -27.79 -7.81
C LEU A 945 18.60 -29.31 -8.00
N ARG A 946 19.11 -30.06 -7.02
CA ARG A 946 19.07 -31.52 -7.04
C ARG A 946 17.65 -32.00 -6.72
N ASN A 947 17.30 -33.22 -7.09
CA ASN A 947 15.99 -33.79 -6.74
C ASN A 947 15.68 -33.72 -5.24
N VAL A 948 16.68 -33.93 -4.38
CA VAL A 948 16.53 -33.79 -2.91
C VAL A 948 16.22 -32.36 -2.45
N ASP A 949 16.63 -31.35 -3.20
CA ASP A 949 16.34 -29.94 -2.91
C ASP A 949 14.87 -29.61 -3.23
N PHE A 950 14.35 -30.15 -4.34
CA PHE A 950 12.93 -30.08 -4.68
C PHE A 950 12.08 -30.74 -3.59
N GLU A 951 12.48 -31.94 -3.17
CA GLU A 951 11.82 -32.69 -2.11
C GLU A 951 11.85 -31.92 -0.79
N ALA A 952 12.97 -31.31 -0.42
CA ALA A 952 13.08 -30.50 0.80
C ALA A 952 12.16 -29.27 0.78
N TRP A 953 12.07 -28.59 -0.37
CA TRP A 953 11.20 -27.43 -0.52
C TRP A 953 9.72 -27.83 -0.53
N PHE A 954 9.38 -28.90 -1.23
CA PHE A 954 8.01 -29.40 -1.28
C PHE A 954 7.56 -29.97 0.06
N PHE A 955 8.45 -30.65 0.79
CA PHE A 955 8.18 -31.07 2.17
C PHE A 955 7.82 -29.87 3.03
N ARG A 956 8.60 -28.78 2.93
CA ARG A 956 8.31 -27.57 3.70
C ARG A 956 6.95 -26.98 3.35
N LEU A 957 6.65 -26.85 2.05
CA LEU A 957 5.37 -26.35 1.56
C LEU A 957 4.18 -27.13 2.13
N LEU A 958 4.25 -28.46 2.10
CA LEU A 958 3.12 -29.31 2.53
C LEU A 958 2.95 -29.34 4.05
N LEU A 959 4.00 -29.11 4.84
CA LEU A 959 3.85 -28.86 6.28
C LEU A 959 3.13 -27.54 6.55
N GLU A 960 3.53 -26.46 5.88
CA GLU A 960 2.88 -25.15 6.04
C GLU A 960 1.41 -25.19 5.57
N TYR A 961 1.15 -25.80 4.41
CA TYR A 961 -0.21 -25.99 3.88
C TYR A 961 -1.05 -26.87 4.81
N GLY A 962 -0.48 -27.98 5.28
CA GLY A 962 -1.11 -28.89 6.24
C GLY A 962 -1.56 -28.16 7.51
N ARG A 963 -0.74 -27.23 8.02
CA ARG A 963 -1.15 -26.37 9.13
C ARG A 963 -2.28 -25.41 8.74
N VAL A 964 -2.22 -24.76 7.58
CA VAL A 964 -3.24 -23.80 7.13
C VAL A 964 -4.64 -24.43 7.06
N VAL A 965 -4.71 -25.72 6.68
CA VAL A 965 -5.96 -26.49 6.56
C VAL A 965 -6.32 -27.30 7.82
N ASP A 966 -5.58 -27.19 8.91
CA ASP A 966 -5.90 -27.84 10.19
C ASP A 966 -6.92 -27.01 11.00
N ASP A 967 -7.94 -27.66 11.57
CA ASP A 967 -8.96 -27.00 12.38
C ASP A 967 -8.38 -26.34 13.65
N ARG A 968 -7.25 -26.84 14.14
CA ARG A 968 -6.50 -26.33 15.30
C ARG A 968 -5.22 -25.58 14.91
N ARG A 969 -5.16 -24.99 13.71
CA ARG A 969 -3.97 -24.28 13.20
C ARG A 969 -3.38 -23.19 14.11
N GLU A 970 -4.19 -22.59 14.97
CA GLU A 970 -3.77 -21.58 15.98
C GLU A 970 -3.16 -22.23 17.24
N GLU A 971 -3.41 -23.53 17.48
CA GLU A 971 -2.96 -24.28 18.66
C GLU A 971 -1.73 -25.17 18.40
N ILE A 972 -1.47 -25.50 17.12
CA ILE A 972 -0.40 -26.41 16.70
C ILE A 972 0.81 -25.66 16.16
N GLY A 973 1.97 -26.31 16.23
CA GLY A 973 3.26 -25.78 15.79
C GLY A 973 4.43 -26.42 16.54
N TYR A 974 5.65 -26.21 16.04
CA TYR A 974 6.87 -26.68 16.68
C TYR A 974 7.39 -25.65 17.70
N PRO A 975 7.38 -25.93 19.02
CA PRO A 975 7.77 -24.96 20.04
C PRO A 975 9.28 -24.70 20.10
N GLY A 976 10.11 -25.55 19.50
CA GLY A 976 11.57 -25.50 19.58
C GLY A 976 12.16 -26.83 20.06
N PRO A 977 13.49 -27.00 19.91
CA PRO A 977 14.22 -28.16 20.42
C PRO A 977 14.27 -28.24 21.94
#